data_AF-A0A385SRV7-F1
#
_entry.id   AF-A0A385SRV7-F1
#
_cell.length_a   1.000
_cell.length_b   1.000
_cell.length_c   1.000
_cell.angle_alpha   90.00
_cell.angle_beta   90.00
_cell.angle_gamma   90.00
#
_symmetry.space_group_name_H-M   'P 1'
#
loop_
_entity.id
_entity.type
_entity.pdbx_description
1 polymer ?
#
loop_
_entity_poly.entity_id
_entity_poly.type
_entity_poly.pdbx_seq_one_letter_code
_entity_poly.pdbx_strand_id
1 'polypeptide(L)'
;MSFNLQPPDFQRLGSFLIIKEVRGAVVFKWKFYVFVLLACFVMPVKNWGSVPESLLTGKSFTVNMPGDEEDPNAGGGGDDNKCDVDPNTPGDQCTFRAAIQNHNANRHLDLNTISFNIDTKALGLERVIIKVGSTGLGPLPPVLGAVNIQGLNSGSPPEAEGRIELDGSMAGDNAIGLRLLGGNCHISFFVIHSFSSHGIFIAGTPPPGEGGHRLESNYIGTDVTAKQDKGNGGDGIFIEDTPDNMIGGAGLLRNIISGNEGYGIRILGRDPNVSGSSRSGAPNNRLEGNLIGLDFLEQNVLPNAKGGVLIEDGRDISVGSTQENKGNKIAGVKNGVTIQGSLSQGIKVTGNFIGKDGTGSKFLVGILHRGKLITIEGNLLENIDSIGVDAFLNADGVYNIKANRFEGKMRIGTKLTFGEGRTINIEYLNNYHSENGKGVQFEESVKGNINWNVVGNFANLGATGGSLVIRSNGTKNFSKNTWELHTEAGFRYIAEIEKNVFATVTVTGEVYDRNGLDGVGIKATVKGELAYAFLNTTSKSNGKDGTRLELFGELGGQFTLQANQSKAELNGGAGFRIINGSTRLDLLRAHFEKDLINGNLDGGLFLFDGQLKFSVLENTITNNGPFGIELGGGTQANVKGNTVSGNQVGVNIMDHAEATLTNNTISDNSIAGVFTQQQGVATVNNNTFTANGTGLALAGNGTGSILGNRISENLGLGIDLGNDGITANDAGDADTGTNNLQNFPLLSQVSSNGGNTNIQGSLNSTPHNVFRLEFFSNAKCNASGFGEGETFLGFEQVTTDNAGNAVFSVNFSNTIVPDGAFITATATDSANNTSEFSPCLFFGTIADLELTLQADKTNPTVGEQVTFTITLTNKGPAGATGIAVKDAAPMGLNFDNIAASTGSYNATTGIWTVGALSLGNSATLTILATTLQAGLATNVAEVSASDQGDPDSTPDNGVDSEDDQGFISVEVQEVTGIEQMEPLENVGLYPNPFFISTTITFELVHQSNVQLTIYDEKGMKTGSEFSQLLPAGVHTLRWTPEHLRAGIYFLCIQTDTSSSTSRMLYMK
;
A
#
# COMPACT_ATOMS: atom_id res chain seq x y z
N MET A 1 -39.41 -17.52 37.29
CA MET A 1 -38.92 -18.88 36.97
C MET A 1 -37.86 -18.76 35.89
N SER A 2 -36.97 -19.76 35.78
CA SER A 2 -35.96 -19.86 34.72
C SER A 2 -36.61 -20.01 33.33
N PHE A 3 -35.92 -19.61 32.26
CA PHE A 3 -35.17 -20.57 31.42
C PHE A 3 -34.23 -19.86 30.43
N ASN A 4 -33.23 -20.59 29.94
CA ASN A 4 -32.28 -20.18 28.90
C ASN A 4 -32.88 -20.37 27.49
N LEU A 5 -32.42 -19.58 26.51
CA LEU A 5 -31.73 -20.04 25.27
C LEU A 5 -31.26 -18.86 24.39
N GLN A 6 -30.32 -19.14 23.48
CA GLN A 6 -29.71 -18.24 22.46
C GLN A 6 -30.40 -18.45 21.08
N PRO A 7 -29.98 -17.87 19.91
CA PRO A 7 -29.05 -16.75 19.59
C PRO A 7 -29.87 -15.63 18.85
N PRO A 8 -29.61 -15.05 17.65
CA PRO A 8 -28.37 -14.80 16.87
C PRO A 8 -28.17 -13.36 16.26
N ASP A 9 -26.89 -13.03 16.03
CA ASP A 9 -26.22 -12.36 14.88
C ASP A 9 -26.69 -11.11 14.06
N PHE A 10 -25.65 -10.31 13.72
CA PHE A 10 -25.39 -9.50 12.50
C PHE A 10 -26.21 -8.20 12.25
N GLN A 11 -25.67 -7.02 11.88
CA GLN A 11 -24.34 -6.60 11.39
C GLN A 11 -24.20 -5.05 11.30
N ARG A 12 -22.94 -4.58 11.20
CA ARG A 12 -22.42 -3.37 10.49
C ARG A 12 -22.59 -1.92 11.03
N LEU A 13 -21.40 -1.32 11.21
CA LEU A 13 -20.97 0.06 10.89
C LEU A 13 -21.50 1.23 11.76
N GLY A 14 -20.61 1.81 12.58
CA GLY A 14 -20.92 2.98 13.41
C GLY A 14 -19.85 3.35 14.46
N SER A 15 -18.59 3.52 14.05
CA SER A 15 -17.49 4.19 14.78
C SER A 15 -17.44 4.16 16.32
N PHE A 16 -16.73 3.17 16.87
CA PHE A 16 -15.93 3.23 18.11
C PHE A 16 -16.50 3.97 19.35
N LEU A 17 -17.46 3.30 20.00
CA LEU A 17 -17.33 2.79 21.39
C LEU A 17 -16.03 3.22 22.12
N ILE A 18 -16.09 4.12 23.10
CA ILE A 18 -16.32 3.86 24.55
C ILE A 18 -15.30 2.91 25.20
N ILE A 19 -14.62 3.44 26.23
CA ILE A 19 -13.72 2.73 27.15
C ILE A 19 -14.51 1.85 28.13
N LYS A 20 -14.18 0.55 28.23
CA LYS A 20 -14.39 -0.37 29.38
C LYS A 20 -13.80 -1.76 29.06
N GLU A 21 -13.35 -2.61 29.98
CA GLU A 21 -12.99 -2.53 31.43
C GLU A 21 -11.90 -3.63 31.64
N VAL A 22 -11.56 -4.36 32.72
CA VAL A 22 -11.92 -4.63 34.15
C VAL A 22 -10.64 -5.27 34.76
N ARG A 23 -10.25 -5.20 36.04
CA ARG A 23 -10.80 -4.73 37.34
C ARG A 23 -9.65 -4.05 38.14
N GLY A 24 -9.86 -3.29 39.21
CA GLY A 24 -11.13 -2.76 39.75
C GLY A 24 -11.06 -2.39 41.25
N ALA A 25 -11.90 -1.42 41.65
CA ALA A 25 -12.14 -0.90 43.01
C ALA A 25 -10.94 -0.18 43.69
N VAL A 26 -11.10 0.83 44.55
CA VAL A 26 -12.27 1.40 45.28
C VAL A 26 -12.21 2.95 45.08
N VAL A 27 -13.18 3.62 44.42
CA VAL A 27 -14.33 4.35 45.01
C VAL A 27 -13.89 5.34 46.13
N PHE A 28 -14.14 6.67 46.10
CA PHE A 28 -14.92 7.57 45.20
C PHE A 28 -14.34 9.02 45.31
N LYS A 29 -14.61 9.90 44.34
CA LYS A 29 -14.47 11.37 44.50
C LYS A 29 -15.77 11.98 45.05
N TRP A 30 -15.78 13.25 45.46
CA TRP A 30 -16.70 14.29 44.94
C TRP A 30 -16.21 15.72 45.33
N LYS A 31 -16.96 16.78 44.97
CA LYS A 31 -16.46 18.13 44.61
C LYS A 31 -16.58 19.26 45.67
N PHE A 32 -15.59 20.18 45.63
CA PHE A 32 -15.67 21.67 45.71
C PHE A 32 -15.94 22.44 47.04
N TYR A 33 -15.43 23.69 47.03
CA TYR A 33 -15.63 24.84 47.96
C TYR A 33 -15.18 24.63 49.44
N VAL A 34 -14.79 25.65 50.23
CA VAL A 34 -14.03 26.90 50.01
C VAL A 34 -13.68 27.47 51.40
N PHE A 35 -12.51 28.11 51.57
CA PHE A 35 -12.07 28.84 52.78
C PHE A 35 -12.10 28.10 54.15
N VAL A 36 -11.04 28.27 54.94
CA VAL A 36 -11.11 28.83 56.32
C VAL A 36 -9.68 29.01 56.84
N LEU A 37 -9.49 30.02 57.68
CA LEU A 37 -8.21 30.42 58.27
C LEU A 37 -8.21 30.09 59.78
N LEU A 38 -7.00 29.88 60.32
CA LEU A 38 -6.64 29.99 61.74
C LEU A 38 -6.92 28.80 62.69
N ALA A 39 -5.95 28.62 63.60
CA ALA A 39 -6.04 28.06 64.95
C ALA A 39 -6.59 26.64 65.18
N CYS A 40 -5.68 25.70 65.49
CA CYS A 40 -5.74 24.97 66.76
C CYS A 40 -4.35 24.43 67.14
N PHE A 41 -3.87 24.77 68.34
CA PHE A 41 -2.63 24.26 68.94
C PHE A 41 -2.94 23.72 70.35
N VAL A 42 -1.95 23.10 70.99
CA VAL A 42 -1.97 22.57 72.38
C VAL A 42 -2.69 21.21 72.58
N MET A 43 -1.89 20.15 72.72
CA MET A 43 -1.75 19.44 74.01
C MET A 43 -0.29 18.93 74.19
N PRO A 44 0.18 18.67 75.42
CA PRO A 44 1.63 18.72 75.71
C PRO A 44 2.29 17.39 76.11
N VAL A 45 3.61 17.30 75.94
CA VAL A 45 4.50 16.31 76.58
C VAL A 45 5.71 17.03 77.20
N LYS A 46 6.27 16.51 78.30
CA LYS A 46 7.28 17.18 79.14
C LYS A 46 8.74 16.92 78.73
N ASN A 47 9.54 17.98 78.87
CA ASN A 47 11.00 18.08 79.03
C ASN A 47 11.85 16.79 79.07
N TRP A 48 12.87 16.77 78.21
CA TRP A 48 14.25 16.42 78.60
C TRP A 48 15.25 17.08 77.63
N GLY A 49 16.39 17.55 78.18
CA GLY A 49 17.54 18.03 77.42
C GLY A 49 17.43 19.44 76.83
N SER A 50 18.35 20.33 77.20
CA SER A 50 18.68 21.53 76.42
C SER A 50 19.55 21.12 75.22
N VAL A 51 18.97 21.16 74.03
CA VAL A 51 19.67 20.95 72.74
C VAL A 51 20.06 22.33 72.18
N PRO A 52 21.24 22.51 71.54
CA PRO A 52 21.72 23.84 71.15
C PRO A 52 20.89 24.53 70.07
N GLU A 53 21.00 25.86 70.01
CA GLU A 53 20.54 26.66 68.88
C GLU A 53 21.44 26.41 67.66
N SER A 54 20.98 25.59 66.73
CA SER A 54 21.52 25.52 65.36
C SER A 54 20.47 25.10 64.34
N LEU A 55 19.27 25.71 64.39
CA LEU A 55 18.49 25.84 63.16
C LEU A 55 19.23 26.85 62.27
N LEU A 56 19.88 26.36 61.21
CA LEU A 56 20.63 27.20 60.26
C LEU A 56 19.65 28.02 59.42
N THR A 57 19.24 29.17 59.94
CA THR A 57 18.47 30.18 59.21
C THR A 57 19.37 30.82 58.15
N GLY A 58 19.06 30.60 56.87
CA GLY A 58 19.72 31.31 55.77
C GLY A 58 19.50 32.82 55.85
N LYS A 59 20.48 33.60 55.38
CA LYS A 59 20.38 35.07 55.34
C LYS A 59 19.60 35.55 54.12
N SER A 60 19.12 36.79 54.20
CA SER A 60 18.50 37.48 53.08
C SER A 60 19.19 38.81 52.85
N PHE A 61 19.56 39.08 51.59
CA PHE A 61 20.17 40.33 51.16
C PHE A 61 19.24 41.00 50.15
N THR A 62 18.94 42.29 50.36
CA THR A 62 18.00 43.04 49.52
C THR A 62 18.76 44.13 48.78
N VAL A 63 18.97 43.92 47.47
CA VAL A 63 19.57 44.91 46.58
C VAL A 63 18.58 46.06 46.41
N ASN A 64 18.97 47.27 46.80
CA ASN A 64 18.11 48.46 46.78
C ASN A 64 18.69 49.62 45.97
N MET A 65 19.91 49.51 45.45
CA MET A 65 20.50 50.42 44.47
C MET A 65 20.97 49.68 43.19
N PRO A 66 20.86 50.29 41.99
CA PRO A 66 21.19 49.65 40.71
C PRO A 66 22.69 49.66 40.37
N GLY A 67 23.55 49.97 41.34
CA GLY A 67 24.99 50.14 41.17
C GLY A 67 25.78 48.83 41.09
N ASP A 68 27.10 48.97 40.92
CA ASP A 68 28.08 47.88 40.79
C ASP A 68 29.33 48.13 41.65
N GLU A 69 29.18 48.92 42.71
CA GLU A 69 30.13 49.11 43.78
C GLU A 69 30.25 47.82 44.63
N GLU A 70 31.42 47.61 45.23
CA GLU A 70 31.67 46.47 46.13
C GLU A 70 31.30 46.78 47.59
N ASP A 71 31.07 45.72 48.37
CA ASP A 71 31.09 45.80 49.83
C ASP A 71 32.56 45.78 50.32
N PRO A 72 33.06 46.83 51.01
CA PRO A 72 34.46 46.87 51.45
C PRO A 72 34.79 46.00 52.67
N ASN A 73 33.78 45.45 53.37
CA ASN A 73 33.95 44.73 54.63
C ASN A 73 33.60 43.22 54.55
N ALA A 74 32.76 42.81 53.59
CA ALA A 74 32.18 41.48 53.49
C ALA A 74 33.20 40.33 53.55
N GLY A 75 33.00 39.42 54.52
CA GLY A 75 33.87 38.28 54.80
C GLY A 75 35.22 38.63 55.43
N GLY A 76 35.48 39.91 55.72
CA GLY A 76 36.71 40.43 56.28
C GLY A 76 36.73 40.53 57.81
N GLY A 77 37.90 40.90 58.34
CA GLY A 77 38.07 41.24 59.76
C GLY A 77 37.46 42.61 60.08
N GLY A 78 36.13 42.65 60.15
CA GLY A 78 35.33 43.88 60.22
C GLY A 78 33.92 43.74 59.65
N ASP A 79 33.58 42.57 59.09
CA ASP A 79 32.25 42.22 58.57
C ASP A 79 31.14 42.48 59.59
N ASP A 80 30.29 43.46 59.30
CA ASP A 80 29.17 43.90 60.14
C ASP A 80 27.87 43.10 59.87
N ASN A 81 27.94 42.19 58.89
CA ASN A 81 26.89 41.27 58.44
C ASN A 81 25.72 41.92 57.68
N LYS A 82 25.82 43.19 57.29
CA LYS A 82 24.96 43.84 56.29
C LYS A 82 25.62 43.92 54.92
N CYS A 83 24.79 44.18 53.91
CA CYS A 83 25.20 44.58 52.58
C CYS A 83 25.19 46.11 52.49
N ASP A 84 26.34 46.75 52.62
CA ASP A 84 26.49 48.18 52.35
C ASP A 84 27.82 48.53 51.64
N VAL A 85 27.77 49.50 50.74
CA VAL A 85 28.94 50.00 49.97
C VAL A 85 29.73 51.06 50.74
N ASP A 86 29.14 51.63 51.79
CA ASP A 86 29.81 52.44 52.81
C ASP A 86 29.49 51.86 54.21
N PRO A 87 30.44 51.18 54.86
CA PRO A 87 30.27 50.64 56.23
C PRO A 87 29.99 51.69 57.32
N ASN A 88 30.04 52.98 56.99
CA ASN A 88 29.68 54.09 57.88
C ASN A 88 28.23 54.58 57.71
N THR A 89 27.51 54.13 56.67
CA THR A 89 26.13 54.55 56.34
C THR A 89 25.20 53.33 56.36
N PRO A 90 24.64 52.95 57.54
CA PRO A 90 24.15 51.59 57.74
C PRO A 90 22.92 51.20 56.92
N GLY A 91 23.04 50.12 56.13
CA GLY A 91 21.92 49.24 55.77
C GLY A 91 20.95 49.67 54.66
N ASP A 92 21.16 50.82 54.01
CA ASP A 92 20.30 51.33 52.92
C ASP A 92 21.04 51.46 51.56
N GLN A 93 22.20 50.81 51.38
CA GLN A 93 23.04 50.95 50.17
C GLN A 93 23.61 49.61 49.66
N CYS A 94 22.74 48.68 49.28
CA CYS A 94 23.13 47.34 48.81
C CYS A 94 23.07 47.22 47.27
N THR A 95 24.22 46.99 46.63
CA THR A 95 24.35 46.61 45.21
C THR A 95 24.23 45.09 45.02
N PHE A 96 24.06 44.63 43.78
CA PHE A 96 24.08 43.19 43.49
C PHE A 96 25.46 42.57 43.69
N ARG A 97 26.54 43.32 43.42
CA ARG A 97 27.93 42.90 43.71
C ARG A 97 28.16 42.71 45.21
N ALA A 98 27.80 43.71 46.02
CA ALA A 98 27.85 43.65 47.48
C ALA A 98 27.03 42.47 48.04
N ALA A 99 25.82 42.22 47.50
CA ALA A 99 24.98 41.10 47.91
C ALA A 99 25.61 39.73 47.63
N ILE A 100 26.32 39.55 46.50
CA ILE A 100 27.05 38.31 46.20
C ILE A 100 28.27 38.16 47.12
N GLN A 101 29.02 39.24 47.41
CA GLN A 101 30.13 39.21 48.38
C GLN A 101 29.66 38.80 49.78
N ASN A 102 28.56 39.39 50.24
CA ASN A 102 27.89 39.04 51.49
C ASN A 102 27.41 37.58 51.53
N HIS A 103 26.77 37.10 50.46
CA HIS A 103 26.40 35.70 50.35
C HIS A 103 27.64 34.78 50.41
N ASN A 104 28.74 35.13 49.74
CA ASN A 104 29.97 34.34 49.73
C ASN A 104 30.64 34.24 51.10
N ALA A 105 30.58 35.28 51.92
CA ALA A 105 30.98 35.22 53.34
C ALA A 105 30.11 34.22 54.13
N ASN A 106 28.81 34.19 53.80
CA ASN A 106 27.77 33.39 54.47
C ASN A 106 27.43 32.07 53.74
N ARG A 107 28.31 31.59 52.86
CA ARG A 107 28.10 30.43 51.97
C ARG A 107 27.94 29.07 52.67
N HIS A 108 28.11 29.04 53.99
CA HIS A 108 27.94 27.88 54.86
C HIS A 108 26.48 27.70 55.36
N LEU A 109 25.54 28.48 54.82
CA LEU A 109 24.10 28.43 55.13
C LEU A 109 23.32 27.96 53.91
N ASP A 110 22.55 26.87 54.04
CA ASP A 110 21.91 26.16 52.92
C ASP A 110 20.72 26.90 52.25
N LEU A 111 20.28 28.03 52.82
CA LEU A 111 19.03 28.72 52.48
C LEU A 111 19.20 30.23 52.26
N ASN A 112 20.37 30.67 51.80
CA ASN A 112 20.58 32.10 51.52
C ASN A 112 19.69 32.61 50.38
N THR A 113 19.32 33.89 50.45
CA THR A 113 18.47 34.55 49.46
C THR A 113 19.01 35.92 49.05
N ILE A 114 18.89 36.26 47.78
CA ILE A 114 19.13 37.61 47.26
C ILE A 114 17.87 38.06 46.49
N SER A 115 17.37 39.24 46.84
CA SER A 115 16.15 39.84 46.28
C SER A 115 16.37 41.31 45.94
N PHE A 116 15.44 41.93 45.20
CA PHE A 116 15.59 43.31 44.72
C PHE A 116 14.40 44.17 45.15
N ASN A 117 14.70 45.36 45.69
CA ASN A 117 13.75 46.40 46.08
C ASN A 117 14.35 47.79 45.82
N ILE A 118 14.66 48.05 44.55
CA ILE A 118 15.17 49.33 44.05
C ILE A 118 13.96 50.22 43.74
N ASP A 119 13.80 51.35 44.43
CA ASP A 119 12.73 52.32 44.14
C ASP A 119 13.00 53.05 42.82
N THR A 120 12.54 52.43 41.73
CA THR A 120 12.62 52.94 40.36
C THR A 120 11.96 54.32 40.22
N LYS A 121 10.91 54.60 40.99
CA LYS A 121 10.17 55.86 40.93
C LYS A 121 10.93 57.00 41.61
N ALA A 122 11.57 56.74 42.75
CA ALA A 122 12.44 57.71 43.41
C ALA A 122 13.70 58.02 42.59
N LEU A 123 14.22 57.03 41.86
CA LEU A 123 15.39 57.16 40.99
C LEU A 123 15.08 57.67 39.58
N GLY A 124 13.81 57.80 39.19
CA GLY A 124 13.40 58.24 37.85
C GLY A 124 13.69 57.23 36.73
N LEU A 125 13.72 55.93 37.06
CA LEU A 125 14.05 54.84 36.15
C LEU A 125 12.78 54.14 35.63
N GLU A 126 12.73 53.83 34.33
CA GLU A 126 11.66 53.02 33.74
C GLU A 126 11.85 51.50 33.97
N ARG A 127 13.11 51.06 34.14
CA ARG A 127 13.54 49.68 34.40
C ARG A 127 14.89 49.65 35.11
N VAL A 128 15.23 48.53 35.75
CA VAL A 128 16.51 48.35 36.44
C VAL A 128 17.55 47.71 35.51
N ILE A 129 18.58 48.47 35.16
CA ILE A 129 19.76 47.99 34.43
C ILE A 129 21.00 48.16 35.31
N ILE A 130 21.63 47.05 35.67
CA ILE A 130 22.90 47.01 36.41
C ILE A 130 24.04 46.88 35.38
N LYS A 131 24.86 47.92 35.29
CA LYS A 131 26.01 47.95 34.37
C LYS A 131 27.25 47.36 35.02
N VAL A 132 27.48 46.09 34.75
CA VAL A 132 28.60 45.35 35.35
C VAL A 132 29.92 45.86 34.76
N GLY A 133 30.87 46.17 35.64
CA GLY A 133 32.17 46.78 35.34
C GLY A 133 32.14 48.31 35.26
N SER A 134 30.99 48.97 35.47
CA SER A 134 30.89 50.44 35.40
C SER A 134 31.76 51.18 36.44
N THR A 135 32.08 50.52 37.55
CA THR A 135 33.01 50.97 38.61
C THR A 135 34.49 50.66 38.32
N GLY A 136 34.79 49.98 37.21
CA GLY A 136 36.13 49.48 36.89
C GLY A 136 36.48 48.13 37.54
N LEU A 137 35.59 47.56 38.36
CA LEU A 137 35.80 46.27 39.06
C LEU A 137 35.67 45.02 38.17
N GLY A 138 35.38 45.19 36.88
CA GLY A 138 35.24 44.08 35.91
C GLY A 138 33.99 43.22 36.17
N PRO A 139 34.02 41.90 35.91
CA PRO A 139 32.84 41.02 36.04
C PRO A 139 32.37 40.89 37.50
N LEU A 140 31.15 40.39 37.69
CA LEU A 140 30.63 40.06 39.01
C LEU A 140 31.46 38.95 39.68
N PRO A 141 31.59 38.97 41.03
CA PRO A 141 32.23 37.88 41.77
C PRO A 141 31.43 36.57 41.60
N PRO A 142 32.11 35.39 41.65
CA PRO A 142 31.43 34.11 41.55
C PRO A 142 30.58 33.81 42.78
N VAL A 143 29.49 33.07 42.61
CA VAL A 143 28.66 32.52 43.67
C VAL A 143 29.29 31.23 44.19
N LEU A 144 29.59 31.16 45.50
CA LEU A 144 30.38 30.10 46.12
C LEU A 144 29.58 29.14 47.03
N GLY A 145 28.26 29.21 47.05
CA GLY A 145 27.40 28.33 47.85
C GLY A 145 25.92 28.44 47.50
N ALA A 146 25.07 27.71 48.22
CA ALA A 146 23.64 27.61 47.91
C ALA A 146 22.92 28.95 48.13
N VAL A 147 22.19 29.43 47.12
CA VAL A 147 21.44 30.68 47.15
C VAL A 147 20.25 30.68 46.19
N ASN A 148 19.12 31.24 46.61
CA ASN A 148 18.00 31.58 45.73
C ASN A 148 18.07 33.07 45.38
N ILE A 149 18.37 33.37 44.12
CA ILE A 149 18.43 34.74 43.55
C ILE A 149 17.24 34.93 42.60
N GLN A 150 16.39 35.90 42.91
CA GLN A 150 15.20 36.22 42.11
C GLN A 150 15.34 37.63 41.55
N GLY A 151 15.68 37.73 40.25
CA GLY A 151 15.80 38.97 39.49
C GLY A 151 14.46 39.65 39.19
N LEU A 152 13.58 39.75 40.19
CA LEU A 152 12.35 40.53 40.16
C LEU A 152 12.46 41.67 41.18
N ASN A 153 12.30 42.90 40.70
CA ASN A 153 12.31 44.10 41.51
C ASN A 153 10.94 44.37 42.13
N SER A 154 10.86 44.32 43.46
CA SER A 154 9.66 44.68 44.23
C SER A 154 9.44 46.19 44.34
N GLY A 155 10.46 47.02 44.04
CA GLY A 155 10.38 48.49 43.96
C GLY A 155 10.00 49.04 42.58
N SER A 156 9.48 48.20 41.68
CA SER A 156 8.89 48.62 40.41
C SER A 156 7.37 48.83 40.55
N PRO A 157 6.76 49.80 39.84
CA PRO A 157 5.31 49.90 39.74
C PRO A 157 4.67 48.58 39.24
N PRO A 158 3.46 48.20 39.70
CA PRO A 158 2.78 46.98 39.26
C PRO A 158 2.58 46.85 37.73
N GLU A 159 2.59 47.98 37.02
CA GLU A 159 2.46 48.10 35.57
C GLU A 159 3.80 48.01 34.79
N ALA A 160 4.95 47.97 35.47
CA ALA A 160 6.28 47.96 34.84
C ALA A 160 6.90 46.54 34.78
N GLU A 161 7.76 46.29 33.79
CA GLU A 161 8.50 45.02 33.73
C GLU A 161 9.61 45.00 34.79
N GLY A 162 9.32 44.37 35.93
CA GLY A 162 10.21 44.30 37.09
C GLY A 162 11.44 43.42 36.94
N ARG A 163 11.88 43.03 35.74
CA ARG A 163 13.08 42.19 35.56
C ARG A 163 14.36 42.98 35.83
N ILE A 164 15.37 42.30 36.38
CA ILE A 164 16.72 42.85 36.53
C ILE A 164 17.55 42.56 35.27
N GLU A 165 18.02 43.61 34.63
CA GLU A 165 18.86 43.55 33.42
C GLU A 165 20.34 43.72 33.79
N LEU A 166 21.15 42.70 33.48
CA LEU A 166 22.60 42.71 33.68
C LEU A 166 23.27 43.03 32.33
N ASP A 167 23.76 44.25 32.21
CA ASP A 167 24.48 44.76 31.02
C ASP A 167 25.99 44.54 31.22
N GLY A 168 26.53 43.56 30.49
CA GLY A 168 27.95 43.18 30.54
C GLY A 168 28.89 44.06 29.72
N SER A 169 28.40 45.09 29.03
CA SER A 169 29.17 45.86 28.04
C SER A 169 30.38 46.64 28.62
N MET A 170 30.46 46.79 29.95
CA MET A 170 31.59 47.42 30.65
C MET A 170 32.45 46.42 31.46
N ALA A 171 32.11 45.13 31.45
CA ALA A 171 32.69 44.14 32.36
C ALA A 171 34.11 43.66 31.97
N GLY A 172 34.61 44.03 30.79
CA GLY A 172 35.95 43.70 30.29
C GLY A 172 36.05 42.36 29.56
N ASP A 173 37.28 41.95 29.22
CA ASP A 173 37.56 40.73 28.46
C ASP A 173 37.35 39.45 29.28
N ASN A 174 36.81 38.41 28.65
CA ASN A 174 36.44 37.13 29.28
C ASN A 174 35.47 37.27 30.48
N ALA A 175 34.72 38.36 30.53
CA ALA A 175 33.68 38.61 31.50
C ALA A 175 32.50 37.66 31.28
N ILE A 176 31.95 37.15 32.39
CA ILE A 176 30.81 36.24 32.41
C ILE A 176 29.73 36.88 33.28
N GLY A 177 28.46 36.78 32.89
CA GLY A 177 27.35 37.40 33.62
C GLY A 177 27.20 36.87 35.04
N LEU A 178 26.99 35.56 35.18
CA LEU A 178 26.99 34.87 36.47
C LEU A 178 27.90 33.63 36.44
N ARG A 179 28.76 33.47 37.46
CA ARG A 179 29.60 32.28 37.67
C ARG A 179 29.11 31.55 38.90
N LEU A 180 28.61 30.32 38.76
CA LEU A 180 28.14 29.47 39.85
C LEU A 180 29.19 28.37 40.10
N LEU A 181 29.80 28.35 41.29
CA LEU A 181 30.93 27.48 41.61
C LEU A 181 30.71 26.56 42.83
N GLY A 182 29.56 26.68 43.53
CA GLY A 182 29.20 25.86 44.68
C GLY A 182 27.71 25.93 45.01
N GLY A 183 27.21 24.90 45.70
CA GLY A 183 25.86 24.78 46.25
C GLY A 183 24.68 24.76 45.26
N ASN A 184 23.53 24.28 45.75
CA ASN A 184 22.26 24.25 45.03
C ASN A 184 21.73 25.70 44.83
N CYS A 185 22.16 26.35 43.75
CA CYS A 185 21.74 27.70 43.41
C CYS A 185 20.45 27.70 42.57
N HIS A 186 19.46 28.50 42.96
CA HIS A 186 18.27 28.77 42.17
C HIS A 186 18.32 30.20 41.61
N ILE A 187 18.47 30.35 40.29
CA ILE A 187 18.60 31.65 39.61
C ILE A 187 17.41 31.87 38.70
N SER A 188 16.68 32.97 38.90
CA SER A 188 15.48 33.22 38.11
C SER A 188 15.21 34.68 37.76
N PHE A 189 14.45 34.87 36.69
CA PHE A 189 13.90 36.14 36.17
C PHE A 189 14.87 37.19 35.62
N PHE A 190 16.19 36.96 35.63
CA PHE A 190 17.16 37.90 35.07
C PHE A 190 17.06 38.05 33.54
N VAL A 191 17.57 39.17 33.04
CA VAL A 191 17.98 39.39 31.66
C VAL A 191 19.49 39.57 31.65
N ILE A 192 20.25 38.74 30.91
CA ILE A 192 21.73 38.71 30.99
C ILE A 192 22.33 38.77 29.58
N HIS A 193 23.01 39.87 29.27
CA HIS A 193 23.42 40.13 27.89
C HIS A 193 24.72 40.95 27.78
N SER A 194 25.31 40.93 26.57
CA SER A 194 26.48 41.72 26.18
C SER A 194 27.75 41.52 27.01
N PHE A 195 27.87 40.39 27.72
CA PHE A 195 29.13 39.95 28.32
C PHE A 195 30.07 39.41 27.24
N SER A 196 31.38 39.66 27.36
CA SER A 196 32.38 39.25 26.36
C SER A 196 32.63 37.73 26.29
N SER A 197 32.17 36.97 27.27
CA SER A 197 32.19 35.50 27.32
C SER A 197 30.77 34.97 27.57
N HIS A 198 30.58 34.04 28.52
CA HIS A 198 29.32 33.35 28.75
C HIS A 198 28.26 34.22 29.47
N GLY A 199 26.98 33.96 29.22
CA GLY A 199 25.90 34.55 30.02
C GLY A 199 25.90 34.00 31.45
N ILE A 200 25.80 32.67 31.57
CA ILE A 200 25.95 31.94 32.84
C ILE A 200 26.97 30.81 32.68
N PHE A 201 27.87 30.66 33.65
CA PHE A 201 28.85 29.57 33.72
C PHE A 201 28.68 28.78 35.02
N ILE A 202 28.55 27.46 34.91
CA ILE A 202 28.46 26.50 36.02
C ILE A 202 29.72 25.64 36.00
N ALA A 203 30.45 25.59 37.13
CA ALA A 203 31.63 24.74 37.29
C ALA A 203 31.84 24.37 38.78
N GLY A 204 32.93 23.67 39.09
CA GLY A 204 33.29 23.30 40.47
C GLY A 204 34.74 23.60 40.84
N THR A 205 34.98 23.91 42.11
CA THR A 205 36.33 24.16 42.66
C THR A 205 36.56 23.41 43.99
N PRO A 206 37.28 22.27 43.99
CA PRO A 206 37.79 21.51 42.84
C PRO A 206 36.67 20.77 42.08
N PRO A 207 36.83 20.44 40.79
CA PRO A 207 35.85 19.64 40.05
C PRO A 207 35.67 18.22 40.63
N PRO A 208 34.44 17.67 40.63
CA PRO A 208 33.21 18.22 40.06
C PRO A 208 32.55 19.21 41.03
N GLY A 209 31.72 20.13 40.51
CA GLY A 209 30.94 21.02 41.37
C GLY A 209 29.88 20.25 42.17
N GLU A 210 29.41 20.84 43.28
CA GLU A 210 28.32 20.27 44.09
C GLU A 210 27.01 20.14 43.30
N GLY A 211 26.80 21.03 42.32
CA GLY A 211 25.78 20.90 41.29
C GLY A 211 24.35 21.08 41.79
N GLY A 212 23.41 20.50 41.04
CA GLY A 212 21.97 20.63 41.31
C GLY A 212 21.41 22.04 41.08
N HIS A 213 22.17 22.97 40.48
CA HIS A 213 21.72 24.33 40.19
C HIS A 213 20.44 24.32 39.32
N ARG A 214 19.52 25.25 39.58
CA ARG A 214 18.25 25.39 38.86
C ARG A 214 18.14 26.79 38.26
N LEU A 215 18.16 26.89 36.94
CA LEU A 215 18.07 28.17 36.22
C LEU A 215 16.72 28.23 35.49
N GLU A 216 15.81 29.14 35.86
CA GLU A 216 14.44 29.20 35.32
C GLU A 216 13.97 30.63 35.03
N SER A 217 13.08 30.82 34.05
CA SER A 217 12.46 32.12 33.72
C SER A 217 13.42 33.24 33.26
N ASN A 218 14.70 32.94 32.98
CA ASN A 218 15.72 33.95 32.60
C ASN A 218 15.76 34.19 31.08
N TYR A 219 16.16 35.39 30.65
CA TYR A 219 16.46 35.73 29.26
C TYR A 219 17.98 35.95 29.10
N ILE A 220 18.63 35.30 28.14
CA ILE A 220 20.08 35.23 28.03
C ILE A 220 20.53 35.48 26.59
N GLY A 221 21.29 36.56 26.38
CA GLY A 221 21.74 37.05 25.06
C GLY A 221 20.72 37.91 24.31
N THR A 222 19.62 38.30 24.97
CA THR A 222 18.57 39.14 24.38
C THR A 222 18.25 40.34 25.27
N ASP A 223 17.50 41.30 24.72
CA ASP A 223 16.97 42.44 25.46
C ASP A 223 15.86 42.04 26.46
N VAL A 224 15.39 43.00 27.26
CA VAL A 224 14.29 42.77 28.23
C VAL A 224 13.01 42.24 27.58
N THR A 225 12.68 42.63 26.34
CA THR A 225 11.50 42.11 25.64
C THR A 225 11.70 40.71 25.05
N ALA A 226 12.93 40.17 25.11
CA ALA A 226 13.38 38.94 24.48
C ALA A 226 13.00 38.83 23.00
N LYS A 227 13.21 39.92 22.25
CA LYS A 227 12.94 40.06 20.80
C LYS A 227 14.08 40.69 20.00
N GLN A 228 15.01 41.37 20.67
CA GLN A 228 16.21 41.92 20.06
C GLN A 228 17.44 41.14 20.53
N ASP A 229 18.38 40.97 19.61
CA ASP A 229 19.69 40.41 19.89
C ASP A 229 20.52 41.38 20.76
N LYS A 230 21.13 40.83 21.81
CA LYS A 230 22.09 41.49 22.71
C LYS A 230 23.25 40.55 23.07
N GLY A 231 23.55 39.59 22.20
CA GLY A 231 24.37 38.40 22.42
C GLY A 231 25.54 38.52 23.38
N ASN A 232 25.74 37.48 24.20
CA ASN A 232 27.01 37.27 24.89
C ASN A 232 28.04 36.67 23.92
N GLY A 233 29.32 37.02 24.06
CA GLY A 233 30.41 36.62 23.16
C GLY A 233 30.80 35.13 23.23
N GLY A 234 30.31 34.41 24.25
CA GLY A 234 30.45 32.98 24.44
C GLY A 234 29.12 32.23 24.33
N ASP A 235 29.08 31.02 24.90
CA ASP A 235 27.84 30.23 24.99
C ASP A 235 26.88 30.87 26.03
N GLY A 236 25.57 30.85 25.77
CA GLY A 236 24.57 31.48 26.65
C GLY A 236 24.59 30.90 28.07
N ILE A 237 24.52 29.56 28.18
CA ILE A 237 24.79 28.81 29.40
C ILE A 237 25.89 27.78 29.11
N PHE A 238 26.95 27.74 29.91
CA PHE A 238 28.00 26.72 29.83
C PHE A 238 28.15 25.98 31.17
N ILE A 239 28.02 24.65 31.13
CA ILE A 239 28.21 23.74 32.27
C ILE A 239 29.51 22.94 32.06
N GLU A 240 30.44 23.02 33.00
CA GLU A 240 31.66 22.22 33.02
C GLU A 240 31.67 21.21 34.18
N ASP A 241 31.69 19.91 33.83
CA ASP A 241 31.86 18.72 34.67
C ASP A 241 31.07 18.69 36.00
N THR A 242 29.91 19.35 36.02
CA THR A 242 29.08 19.57 37.21
C THR A 242 27.73 18.85 37.05
N PRO A 243 27.24 18.10 38.05
CA PRO A 243 26.12 17.17 37.90
C PRO A 243 24.74 17.78 38.22
N ASP A 244 23.68 17.02 37.88
CA ASP A 244 22.30 17.12 38.39
C ASP A 244 21.51 18.43 38.13
N ASN A 245 22.11 19.42 37.46
CA ASN A 245 21.50 20.73 37.22
C ASN A 245 20.21 20.64 36.38
N MET A 246 19.30 21.60 36.60
CA MET A 246 18.06 21.79 35.85
C MET A 246 18.08 23.15 35.15
N ILE A 247 18.04 23.14 33.83
CA ILE A 247 17.96 24.34 32.99
C ILE A 247 16.54 24.40 32.41
N GLY A 248 15.76 25.35 32.91
CA GLY A 248 14.36 25.57 32.53
C GLY A 248 13.39 24.64 33.26
N GLY A 249 12.12 24.73 32.86
CA GLY A 249 11.02 23.97 33.43
C GLY A 249 9.74 24.18 32.63
N ALA A 250 8.62 23.64 33.12
CA ALA A 250 7.35 23.69 32.40
C ALA A 250 6.76 25.11 32.32
N GLY A 251 6.24 25.47 31.14
CA GLY A 251 5.45 26.70 30.95
C GLY A 251 6.27 27.98 31.18
N LEU A 252 5.90 28.77 32.19
CA LEU A 252 6.57 30.05 32.49
C LEU A 252 8.00 29.90 33.03
N LEU A 253 8.39 28.70 33.48
CA LEU A 253 9.72 28.41 34.04
C LEU A 253 10.81 28.28 32.95
N ARG A 254 10.43 28.32 31.68
CA ARG A 254 11.35 28.31 30.52
C ARG A 254 12.35 29.46 30.55
N ASN A 255 13.62 29.19 30.24
CA ASN A 255 14.54 30.27 29.86
C ASN A 255 14.39 30.59 28.36
N ILE A 256 14.87 31.77 27.96
CA ILE A 256 15.09 32.16 26.57
C ILE A 256 16.60 32.36 26.39
N ILE A 257 17.19 31.63 25.45
CA ILE A 257 18.65 31.54 25.30
C ILE A 257 18.99 31.71 23.81
N SER A 258 19.24 32.95 23.40
CA SER A 258 19.17 33.40 22.01
C SER A 258 20.18 34.51 21.74
N GLY A 259 20.59 34.71 20.47
CA GLY A 259 21.54 35.76 20.06
C GLY A 259 23.01 35.57 20.47
N ASN A 260 23.36 34.53 21.24
CA ASN A 260 24.73 34.37 21.76
C ASN A 260 25.70 33.90 20.65
N GLU A 261 26.94 34.41 20.64
CA GLU A 261 27.99 34.06 19.65
C GLU A 261 28.52 32.62 19.82
N GLY A 262 28.16 31.96 20.94
CA GLY A 262 28.38 30.55 21.18
C GLY A 262 27.22 29.65 20.76
N TYR A 263 27.07 28.55 21.48
CA TYR A 263 25.85 27.77 21.54
C TYR A 263 24.85 28.43 22.49
N GLY A 264 23.56 28.08 22.40
CA GLY A 264 22.61 28.42 23.45
C GLY A 264 23.02 27.77 24.77
N ILE A 265 23.16 26.44 24.78
CA ILE A 265 23.62 25.67 25.95
C ILE A 265 24.80 24.79 25.55
N ARG A 266 25.88 24.82 26.34
CA ARG A 266 27.00 23.88 26.24
C ARG A 266 27.15 23.07 27.54
N ILE A 267 27.40 21.78 27.42
CA ILE A 267 27.81 20.90 28.52
C ILE A 267 29.10 20.19 28.12
N LEU A 268 30.14 20.34 28.94
CA LEU A 268 31.42 19.64 28.82
C LEU A 268 31.60 18.72 30.03
N GLY A 269 31.47 17.41 29.83
CA GLY A 269 31.93 16.42 30.79
C GLY A 269 33.45 16.27 30.74
N ARG A 270 34.06 15.76 31.82
CA ARG A 270 35.49 15.38 31.82
C ARG A 270 35.65 13.93 32.23
N ASP A 271 36.72 13.28 31.75
CA ASP A 271 36.94 11.85 31.93
C ASP A 271 37.17 11.44 33.41
N PRO A 272 36.33 10.57 34.01
CA PRO A 272 36.54 10.03 35.36
C PRO A 272 37.84 9.22 35.50
N ASN A 273 38.44 8.74 34.41
CA ASN A 273 39.64 7.90 34.43
C ASN A 273 40.95 8.72 34.43
N VAL A 274 40.89 10.05 34.25
CA VAL A 274 42.08 10.92 34.33
C VAL A 274 42.44 11.15 35.80
N SER A 275 43.58 10.59 36.20
CA SER A 275 44.06 10.62 37.58
C SER A 275 44.29 12.05 38.11
N GLY A 276 43.80 12.31 39.33
CA GLY A 276 44.04 13.56 40.08
C GLY A 276 42.80 14.40 40.39
N SER A 277 41.60 14.04 39.90
CA SER A 277 40.35 14.75 40.23
C SER A 277 39.13 13.86 39.98
N SER A 278 38.09 13.97 40.81
CA SER A 278 36.88 13.14 40.84
C SER A 278 35.87 13.42 39.71
N ARG A 279 36.37 13.59 38.49
CA ARG A 279 35.60 13.98 37.29
C ARG A 279 34.39 13.08 37.06
N SER A 280 33.31 13.66 36.56
CA SER A 280 31.99 13.01 36.60
C SER A 280 31.42 12.69 35.22
N GLY A 281 31.80 13.46 34.19
CA GLY A 281 31.13 13.47 32.89
C GLY A 281 29.87 14.33 32.88
N ALA A 282 29.74 15.29 33.80
CA ALA A 282 28.55 16.14 33.99
C ALA A 282 27.21 15.34 33.99
N PRO A 283 27.04 14.35 34.88
CA PRO A 283 25.90 13.43 34.84
C PRO A 283 24.57 14.10 35.19
N ASN A 284 23.46 13.50 34.75
CA ASN A 284 22.08 13.84 35.14
C ASN A 284 21.59 15.26 34.83
N ASN A 285 22.36 16.08 34.10
CA ASN A 285 21.92 17.42 33.68
C ASN A 285 20.62 17.33 32.85
N ARG A 286 19.66 18.21 33.14
CA ARG A 286 18.36 18.27 32.47
C ARG A 286 18.14 19.64 31.86
N LEU A 287 17.77 19.66 30.58
CA LEU A 287 17.40 20.88 29.86
C LEU A 287 15.91 20.75 29.50
N GLU A 288 15.00 21.40 30.22
CA GLU A 288 13.55 21.24 30.03
C GLU A 288 12.86 22.56 29.66
N GLY A 289 11.96 22.52 28.67
CA GLY A 289 11.03 23.62 28.34
C GLY A 289 11.62 24.90 27.72
N ASN A 290 12.94 25.00 27.53
CA ASN A 290 13.60 26.25 27.12
C ASN A 290 13.25 26.66 25.67
N LEU A 291 13.25 27.97 25.41
CA LEU A 291 13.34 28.53 24.06
C LEU A 291 14.81 28.79 23.74
N ILE A 292 15.32 28.22 22.66
CA ILE A 292 16.74 28.32 22.27
C ILE A 292 16.82 28.81 20.82
N GLY A 293 17.40 30.00 20.62
CA GLY A 293 17.50 30.63 19.30
C GLY A 293 16.18 31.20 18.77
N LEU A 294 15.21 31.47 19.66
CA LEU A 294 13.88 32.01 19.37
C LEU A 294 13.62 33.30 20.18
N ASP A 295 12.65 34.10 19.74
CA ASP A 295 12.08 35.19 20.55
C ASP A 295 11.01 34.69 21.55
N PHE A 296 10.60 35.53 22.49
CA PHE A 296 9.60 35.18 23.52
C PHE A 296 8.26 34.69 22.96
N LEU A 297 7.84 35.23 21.81
CA LEU A 297 6.59 34.86 21.16
C LEU A 297 6.70 33.59 20.31
N GLU A 298 7.90 33.02 20.18
CA GLU A 298 8.20 31.90 19.27
C GLU A 298 7.90 32.25 17.79
N GLN A 299 7.85 33.54 17.45
CA GLN A 299 7.49 34.08 16.13
C GLN A 299 8.72 34.39 15.27
N ASN A 300 9.83 34.78 15.88
CA ASN A 300 11.09 35.10 15.19
C ASN A 300 12.22 34.15 15.62
N VAL A 301 13.25 34.02 14.77
CA VAL A 301 14.49 33.29 15.09
C VAL A 301 15.56 34.32 15.47
N LEU A 302 16.20 34.10 16.62
CA LEU A 302 17.27 34.93 17.19
C LEU A 302 18.48 34.00 17.43
N PRO A 303 19.16 33.58 16.36
CA PRO A 303 19.95 32.35 16.35
C PRO A 303 21.23 32.49 17.18
N ASN A 304 21.55 31.50 18.02
CA ASN A 304 22.90 31.42 18.61
C ASN A 304 23.90 30.96 17.54
N ALA A 305 25.04 31.63 17.41
CA ALA A 305 25.89 31.57 16.21
C ALA A 305 26.60 30.22 15.99
N LYS A 306 26.71 29.34 17.00
CA LYS A 306 27.28 27.98 16.85
C LYS A 306 26.21 26.87 16.81
N GLY A 307 25.04 27.08 17.40
CA GLY A 307 23.93 26.11 17.41
C GLY A 307 23.07 26.17 18.67
N GLY A 308 22.11 25.25 18.79
CA GLY A 308 21.22 25.16 19.96
C GLY A 308 21.93 24.62 21.20
N VAL A 309 22.19 23.31 21.22
CA VAL A 309 22.81 22.59 22.35
C VAL A 309 24.05 21.83 21.89
N LEU A 310 25.15 21.92 22.65
CA LEU A 310 26.34 21.08 22.52
C LEU A 310 26.54 20.24 23.79
N ILE A 311 26.70 18.93 23.63
CA ILE A 311 27.15 17.98 24.65
C ILE A 311 28.47 17.38 24.19
N GLU A 312 29.49 17.48 25.05
CA GLU A 312 30.85 17.03 24.80
C GLU A 312 31.32 16.15 25.98
N ASP A 313 31.62 14.88 25.71
CA ASP A 313 32.00 13.85 26.71
C ASP A 313 31.04 13.74 27.92
N GLY A 314 29.76 14.06 27.72
CA GLY A 314 28.72 14.11 28.76
C GLY A 314 28.07 12.76 29.06
N ARG A 315 27.42 12.61 30.21
CA ARG A 315 26.82 11.35 30.65
C ARG A 315 25.38 11.49 31.10
N ASP A 316 24.50 10.59 30.67
CA ASP A 316 23.16 10.42 31.26
C ASP A 316 22.28 11.72 31.24
N ILE A 317 22.63 12.67 30.37
CA ILE A 317 22.00 14.00 30.20
C ILE A 317 20.64 13.85 29.49
N SER A 318 19.65 14.62 29.92
CA SER A 318 18.34 14.69 29.27
C SER A 318 18.09 16.06 28.65
N VAL A 319 17.99 16.10 27.32
CA VAL A 319 17.57 17.26 26.53
C VAL A 319 16.08 17.11 26.23
N GLY A 320 15.24 17.85 26.95
CA GLY A 320 13.79 17.81 26.89
C GLY A 320 13.18 16.65 27.67
N SER A 321 11.85 16.63 27.71
CA SER A 321 11.05 15.55 28.29
C SER A 321 9.79 15.32 27.46
N THR A 322 9.26 14.09 27.46
CA THR A 322 7.94 13.76 26.88
C THR A 322 6.76 14.25 27.72
N GLN A 323 7.03 14.87 28.89
CA GLN A 323 6.01 15.56 29.68
C GLN A 323 5.54 16.86 29.00
N GLU A 324 4.26 17.19 29.19
CA GLU A 324 3.64 18.38 28.60
C GLU A 324 4.40 19.67 28.95
N ASN A 325 4.63 20.53 27.94
CA ASN A 325 5.33 21.81 28.06
C ASN A 325 6.78 21.74 28.58
N LYS A 326 7.44 20.57 28.53
CA LYS A 326 8.85 20.36 28.94
C LYS A 326 9.81 19.97 27.81
N GLY A 327 9.32 19.80 26.59
CA GLY A 327 10.18 19.80 25.39
C GLY A 327 10.80 21.19 25.16
N ASN A 328 12.08 21.26 24.83
CA ASN A 328 12.69 22.54 24.40
C ASN A 328 12.22 22.87 22.97
N LYS A 329 12.18 24.16 22.64
CA LYS A 329 11.94 24.65 21.27
C LYS A 329 13.22 25.31 20.77
N ILE A 330 13.79 24.77 19.70
CA ILE A 330 15.17 25.05 19.29
C ILE A 330 15.18 25.47 17.81
N ALA A 331 15.69 26.66 17.50
CA ALA A 331 15.88 27.16 16.14
C ALA A 331 17.27 27.79 15.95
N GLY A 332 17.74 27.93 14.71
CA GLY A 332 19.09 28.42 14.43
C GLY A 332 19.61 28.04 13.04
N VAL A 333 20.94 28.20 12.86
CA VAL A 333 21.61 28.20 11.53
C VAL A 333 22.69 27.13 11.34
N LYS A 334 22.93 26.26 12.35
CA LYS A 334 23.94 25.19 12.31
C LYS A 334 23.36 23.85 12.75
N ASN A 335 23.52 23.48 14.02
CA ASN A 335 22.94 22.25 14.58
C ASN A 335 21.95 22.55 15.70
N GLY A 336 20.86 21.78 15.78
CA GLY A 336 19.90 21.85 16.90
C GLY A 336 20.50 21.28 18.18
N VAL A 337 20.85 20.00 18.17
CA VAL A 337 21.57 19.31 19.26
C VAL A 337 22.80 18.60 18.69
N THR A 338 23.98 18.82 19.26
CA THR A 338 25.24 18.15 18.90
C THR A 338 25.75 17.33 20.08
N ILE A 339 26.08 16.06 19.84
CA ILE A 339 26.58 15.13 20.87
C ILE A 339 27.87 14.49 20.37
N GLN A 340 29.00 14.91 20.94
CA GLN A 340 30.35 14.51 20.56
C GLN A 340 31.21 14.13 21.78
N GLY A 341 32.47 13.76 21.54
CA GLY A 341 33.33 13.15 22.55
C GLY A 341 33.16 11.62 22.64
N SER A 342 34.22 10.94 23.04
CA SER A 342 34.32 9.47 23.07
C SER A 342 33.62 8.81 24.28
N LEU A 343 33.35 9.60 25.31
CA LEU A 343 32.71 9.22 26.57
C LEU A 343 31.21 9.54 26.59
N SER A 344 30.72 10.30 25.59
CA SER A 344 29.31 10.70 25.49
C SER A 344 28.37 9.50 25.45
N GLN A 345 27.63 9.25 26.53
CA GLN A 345 26.78 8.06 26.67
C GLN A 345 25.53 8.27 27.53
N GLY A 346 24.50 7.45 27.33
CA GLY A 346 23.25 7.49 28.12
C GLY A 346 22.35 8.70 27.81
N ILE A 347 22.73 9.51 26.83
CA ILE A 347 22.06 10.79 26.51
C ILE A 347 20.67 10.54 25.94
N LYS A 348 19.71 11.33 26.42
CA LYS A 348 18.31 11.31 26.00
C LYS A 348 17.97 12.63 25.34
N VAL A 349 17.45 12.61 24.12
CA VAL A 349 16.89 13.78 23.42
C VAL A 349 15.42 13.50 23.22
N THR A 350 14.54 14.09 24.04
CA THR A 350 13.14 13.68 24.10
C THR A 350 12.14 14.83 24.12
N GLY A 351 11.04 14.69 23.36
CA GLY A 351 9.92 15.64 23.35
C GLY A 351 10.21 17.03 22.77
N ASN A 352 11.38 17.27 22.17
CA ASN A 352 11.78 18.61 21.69
C ASN A 352 11.14 18.96 20.34
N PHE A 353 11.06 20.27 20.08
CA PHE A 353 10.74 20.86 18.79
C PHE A 353 12.03 21.46 18.22
N ILE A 354 12.51 20.97 17.07
CA ILE A 354 13.82 21.33 16.51
C ILE A 354 13.65 21.76 15.05
N GLY A 355 14.09 22.98 14.75
CA GLY A 355 13.79 23.65 13.49
C GLY A 355 12.45 24.39 13.55
N LYS A 356 12.17 25.20 12.53
CA LYS A 356 10.97 26.04 12.45
C LYS A 356 10.71 26.54 11.03
N ASP A 357 9.46 26.63 10.61
CA ASP A 357 9.07 27.27 9.34
C ASP A 357 9.16 28.82 9.33
N GLY A 358 9.06 29.41 8.12
CA GLY A 358 8.69 30.81 7.86
C GLY A 358 9.78 31.88 8.03
N THR A 359 10.92 31.56 8.64
CA THR A 359 11.94 32.57 9.04
C THR A 359 13.22 32.57 8.21
N GLY A 360 13.38 31.63 7.27
CA GLY A 360 14.55 31.52 6.39
C GLY A 360 15.85 31.04 7.06
N SER A 361 15.95 31.07 8.39
CA SER A 361 17.05 30.46 9.15
C SER A 361 16.76 29.00 9.47
N LYS A 362 17.62 28.09 9.00
CA LYS A 362 17.44 26.65 9.12
C LYS A 362 18.71 25.96 9.60
N PHE A 363 18.54 24.84 10.30
CA PHE A 363 19.67 23.99 10.70
C PHE A 363 20.19 23.17 9.53
N LEU A 364 21.51 22.97 9.47
CA LEU A 364 22.13 21.94 8.64
C LEU A 364 21.78 20.54 9.17
N VAL A 365 21.82 20.34 10.49
CA VAL A 365 21.48 19.06 11.15
C VAL A 365 20.59 19.30 12.37
N GLY A 366 19.47 18.59 12.49
CA GLY A 366 18.60 18.69 13.67
C GLY A 366 19.27 18.12 14.92
N ILE A 367 19.69 16.85 14.86
CA ILE A 367 20.44 16.15 15.91
C ILE A 367 21.67 15.47 15.28
N LEU A 368 22.87 15.91 15.66
CA LEU A 368 24.15 15.33 15.26
C LEU A 368 24.73 14.48 16.39
N HIS A 369 24.93 13.18 16.17
CA HIS A 369 25.30 12.21 17.22
C HIS A 369 26.54 11.37 16.86
N ARG A 370 27.52 11.32 17.78
CA ARG A 370 28.79 10.53 17.67
C ARG A 370 29.16 9.74 18.94
N GLY A 371 28.23 9.67 19.91
CA GLY A 371 28.40 8.98 21.20
C GLY A 371 27.86 7.54 21.21
N LYS A 372 27.43 7.06 22.39
CA LYS A 372 27.01 5.68 22.64
C LYS A 372 25.68 5.64 23.40
N LEU A 373 24.94 4.52 23.31
CA LEU A 373 23.75 4.24 24.15
C LEU A 373 22.75 5.41 24.26
N ILE A 374 22.24 5.89 23.12
CA ILE A 374 21.35 7.06 23.05
C ILE A 374 19.87 6.67 22.88
N THR A 375 19.00 7.54 23.40
CA THR A 375 17.57 7.55 23.09
C THR A 375 17.14 8.89 22.48
N ILE A 376 16.55 8.84 21.29
CA ILE A 376 15.91 9.98 20.61
C ILE A 376 14.41 9.66 20.52
N GLU A 377 13.57 10.29 21.34
CA GLU A 377 12.18 9.87 21.51
C GLU A 377 11.14 11.01 21.52
N GLY A 378 10.11 10.91 20.68
CA GLY A 378 8.96 11.83 20.71
C GLY A 378 9.25 13.27 20.28
N ASN A 379 10.37 13.54 19.57
CA ASN A 379 10.71 14.88 19.09
C ASN A 379 9.97 15.20 17.78
N LEU A 380 9.63 16.47 17.56
CA LEU A 380 9.30 17.02 16.24
C LEU A 380 10.55 17.70 15.68
N LEU A 381 11.02 17.24 14.52
CA LEU A 381 12.06 17.87 13.74
C LEU A 381 11.43 18.40 12.46
N GLU A 382 11.49 19.72 12.24
CA GLU A 382 10.85 20.34 11.06
C GLU A 382 11.81 21.23 10.27
N ASN A 383 11.66 21.23 8.94
CA ASN A 383 12.26 22.21 8.04
C ASN A 383 13.80 22.35 8.06
N ILE A 384 14.53 21.32 8.48
CA ILE A 384 16.01 21.23 8.48
C ILE A 384 16.56 21.21 7.03
N ASP A 385 17.66 21.91 6.73
CA ASP A 385 18.22 22.02 5.36
C ASP A 385 18.86 20.72 4.82
N SER A 386 19.41 19.86 5.70
CA SER A 386 20.04 18.61 5.27
C SER A 386 19.49 17.41 6.03
N ILE A 387 19.91 17.15 7.28
CA ILE A 387 19.59 15.88 7.97
C ILE A 387 18.87 16.10 9.30
N GLY A 388 17.70 15.49 9.49
CA GLY A 388 16.98 15.53 10.76
C GLY A 388 17.80 14.93 11.91
N VAL A 389 18.14 13.65 11.81
CA VAL A 389 19.07 12.93 12.72
C VAL A 389 20.24 12.37 11.92
N ASP A 390 21.49 12.76 12.21
CA ASP A 390 22.70 12.17 11.63
C ASP A 390 23.54 11.49 12.72
N ALA A 391 23.64 10.16 12.68
CA ALA A 391 24.29 9.36 13.70
C ALA A 391 25.37 8.42 13.14
N PHE A 392 26.55 8.42 13.76
CA PHE A 392 27.60 7.43 13.50
C PHE A 392 27.75 6.50 14.70
N LEU A 393 27.26 5.27 14.55
CA LEU A 393 27.16 4.27 15.62
C LEU A 393 28.45 3.44 15.65
N ASN A 394 29.47 3.99 16.32
CA ASN A 394 30.85 3.49 16.25
C ASN A 394 31.25 2.53 17.39
N ALA A 395 30.30 2.12 18.23
CA ALA A 395 30.50 1.27 19.41
C ALA A 395 29.30 0.35 19.65
N ASP A 396 29.55 -0.75 20.37
CA ASP A 396 28.58 -1.79 20.69
C ASP A 396 27.51 -1.28 21.68
N GLY A 397 26.28 -1.76 21.57
CA GLY A 397 25.20 -1.37 22.49
C GLY A 397 23.78 -1.44 21.93
N VAL A 398 22.90 -0.63 22.54
CA VAL A 398 21.49 -0.44 22.16
C VAL A 398 21.26 1.04 21.84
N TYR A 399 20.61 1.33 20.71
CA TYR A 399 20.26 2.70 20.29
C TYR A 399 18.76 2.78 19.97
N ASN A 400 18.07 3.74 20.60
CA ASN A 400 16.62 3.91 20.49
C ASN A 400 16.29 5.17 19.68
N ILE A 401 15.50 5.03 18.62
CA ILE A 401 14.94 6.17 17.87
C ILE A 401 13.44 5.90 17.69
N LYS A 402 12.61 6.56 18.50
CA LYS A 402 11.21 6.15 18.73
C LYS A 402 10.23 7.31 18.65
N ALA A 403 9.09 7.11 18.00
CA ALA A 403 7.96 8.05 18.00
C ALA A 403 8.29 9.51 17.57
N ASN A 404 9.38 9.74 16.83
CA ASN A 404 9.75 11.07 16.37
C ASN A 404 8.98 11.41 15.08
N ARG A 405 8.68 12.70 14.89
CA ARG A 405 8.10 13.26 13.67
C ARG A 405 9.19 14.03 12.91
N PHE A 406 9.35 13.75 11.63
CA PHE A 406 10.31 14.38 10.73
C PHE A 406 9.54 15.02 9.57
N GLU A 407 9.39 16.35 9.56
CA GLU A 407 8.39 17.02 8.74
C GLU A 407 8.94 18.21 7.94
N GLY A 408 8.31 18.49 6.79
CA GLY A 408 8.75 19.52 5.87
C GLY A 408 10.01 19.12 5.08
N LYS A 409 10.62 20.10 4.41
CA LYS A 409 11.58 19.83 3.32
C LYS A 409 13.01 19.61 3.81
N MET A 410 13.28 18.43 4.39
CA MET A 410 14.64 17.96 4.67
C MET A 410 15.21 17.10 3.53
N ARG A 411 16.54 17.03 3.41
CA ARG A 411 17.20 16.11 2.46
C ARG A 411 17.11 14.65 2.93
N ILE A 412 17.29 14.39 4.23
CA ILE A 412 17.12 13.07 4.85
C ILE A 412 16.52 13.24 6.26
N GLY A 413 15.41 12.56 6.58
CA GLY A 413 14.81 12.58 7.93
C GLY A 413 15.73 11.94 8.98
N THR A 414 16.26 10.74 8.72
CA THR A 414 17.29 10.10 9.54
C THR A 414 18.38 9.44 8.70
N LYS A 415 19.66 9.64 9.06
CA LYS A 415 20.81 8.87 8.57
C LYS A 415 21.51 8.16 9.73
N LEU A 416 21.69 6.83 9.61
CA LEU A 416 22.58 6.04 10.49
C LEU A 416 23.71 5.41 9.67
N THR A 417 24.96 5.62 10.09
CA THR A 417 26.15 4.94 9.56
C THR A 417 26.82 4.12 10.66
N PHE A 418 27.32 2.93 10.34
CA PHE A 418 27.77 1.95 11.34
C PHE A 418 29.29 1.76 11.36
N GLY A 419 29.85 1.58 12.57
CA GLY A 419 31.26 1.19 12.75
C GLY A 419 31.52 -0.26 12.31
N GLU A 420 32.72 -0.51 11.80
CA GLU A 420 33.20 -1.85 11.49
C GLU A 420 33.48 -2.66 12.78
N GLY A 421 33.23 -3.97 12.75
CA GLY A 421 33.51 -4.87 13.89
C GLY A 421 32.52 -4.80 15.05
N ARG A 422 31.37 -4.12 14.89
CA ARG A 422 30.45 -3.81 16.00
C ARG A 422 29.27 -4.77 16.15
N THR A 423 28.82 -4.93 17.39
CA THR A 423 27.58 -5.62 17.77
C THR A 423 26.56 -4.58 18.24
N ILE A 424 25.62 -4.23 17.36
CA ILE A 424 24.69 -3.10 17.54
C ILE A 424 23.25 -3.61 17.51
N ASN A 425 22.46 -3.17 18.48
CA ASN A 425 21.01 -3.39 18.53
C ASN A 425 20.31 -2.04 18.32
N ILE A 426 19.34 -1.97 17.41
CA ILE A 426 18.59 -0.74 17.14
C ILE A 426 17.09 -0.99 17.28
N GLU A 427 16.42 -0.08 17.96
CA GLU A 427 14.97 0.02 17.98
C GLU A 427 14.54 1.29 17.24
N TYR A 428 14.12 1.17 15.98
CA TYR A 428 13.61 2.26 15.15
C TYR A 428 12.09 2.10 15.04
N LEU A 429 11.34 2.67 15.97
CA LEU A 429 9.92 2.31 16.20
C LEU A 429 8.98 3.52 16.09
N ASN A 430 7.85 3.35 15.41
CA ASN A 430 6.75 4.33 15.34
C ASN A 430 7.16 5.76 14.89
N ASN A 431 8.28 5.93 14.18
CA ASN A 431 8.66 7.24 13.65
C ASN A 431 7.80 7.61 12.44
N TYR A 432 7.52 8.90 12.30
CA TYR A 432 6.69 9.49 11.25
C TYR A 432 7.55 10.40 10.36
N HIS A 433 7.44 10.24 9.04
CA HIS A 433 8.13 11.08 8.05
C HIS A 433 7.12 11.70 7.07
N SER A 434 7.21 13.01 6.85
CA SER A 434 6.47 13.72 5.80
C SER A 434 7.36 14.72 5.06
N GLU A 435 7.13 14.90 3.75
CA GLU A 435 7.79 15.89 2.86
C GLU A 435 9.32 15.80 2.70
N ASN A 436 10.00 14.95 3.48
CA ASN A 436 11.44 14.73 3.37
C ASN A 436 11.82 14.09 2.03
N GLY A 437 12.87 14.62 1.39
CA GLY A 437 13.47 14.08 0.16
C GLY A 437 13.85 12.61 0.27
N LYS A 438 14.32 12.19 1.45
CA LYS A 438 14.34 10.79 1.88
C LYS A 438 13.86 10.71 3.33
N GLY A 439 13.00 9.74 3.65
CA GLY A 439 12.64 9.49 5.04
C GLY A 439 13.86 9.00 5.84
N VAL A 440 14.49 7.93 5.37
CA VAL A 440 15.60 7.31 6.09
C VAL A 440 16.68 6.70 5.19
N GLN A 441 17.93 6.76 5.65
CA GLN A 441 19.10 6.17 5.04
C GLN A 441 19.95 5.40 6.08
N PHE A 442 20.28 4.15 5.78
CA PHE A 442 21.14 3.31 6.63
C PHE A 442 22.33 2.79 5.82
N GLU A 443 23.54 2.89 6.40
CA GLU A 443 24.81 2.55 5.75
C GLU A 443 25.63 1.58 6.62
N GLU A 444 25.31 0.29 6.51
CA GLU A 444 25.99 -0.77 7.27
C GLU A 444 27.45 -1.02 6.83
N SER A 445 28.23 -1.63 7.73
CA SER A 445 29.60 -2.08 7.52
C SER A 445 29.69 -3.60 7.38
N VAL A 446 30.58 -4.08 6.50
CA VAL A 446 30.75 -5.49 6.10
C VAL A 446 31.22 -6.46 7.19
N LYS A 447 31.63 -5.98 8.38
CA LYS A 447 32.18 -6.84 9.46
C LYS A 447 31.48 -6.70 10.82
N GLY A 448 30.21 -6.28 10.84
CA GLY A 448 29.41 -6.14 12.08
C GLY A 448 28.34 -7.22 12.27
N ASN A 449 27.85 -7.35 13.51
CA ASN A 449 26.60 -8.03 13.87
C ASN A 449 25.56 -6.94 14.17
N ILE A 450 24.50 -6.83 13.37
CA ILE A 450 23.44 -5.83 13.60
C ILE A 450 22.11 -6.55 13.73
N ASN A 451 21.51 -6.44 14.92
CA ASN A 451 20.15 -6.85 15.21
C ASN A 451 19.27 -5.60 15.15
N TRP A 452 18.27 -5.60 14.28
CA TRP A 452 17.51 -4.38 14.02
C TRP A 452 16.00 -4.64 13.96
N ASN A 453 15.28 -3.89 14.79
CA ASN A 453 13.83 -3.94 14.90
C ASN A 453 13.22 -2.63 14.38
N VAL A 454 12.43 -2.72 13.30
CA VAL A 454 11.74 -1.63 12.62
C VAL A 454 10.26 -1.94 12.63
N VAL A 455 9.51 -1.27 13.51
CA VAL A 455 8.08 -1.59 13.74
C VAL A 455 7.24 -0.32 13.76
N GLY A 456 6.10 -0.35 13.08
CA GLY A 456 5.07 0.69 13.17
C GLY A 456 5.45 2.05 12.60
N ASN A 457 6.56 2.16 11.86
CA ASN A 457 6.98 3.42 11.26
C ASN A 457 6.07 3.74 10.05
N PHE A 458 5.79 5.03 9.89
CA PHE A 458 4.99 5.57 8.80
C PHE A 458 5.82 6.59 8.03
N ALA A 459 5.82 6.52 6.71
CA ALA A 459 6.52 7.48 5.87
C ALA A 459 5.65 7.86 4.67
N ASN A 460 5.36 9.15 4.54
CA ASN A 460 4.67 9.76 3.40
C ASN A 460 5.65 10.68 2.67
N LEU A 461 6.41 10.12 1.73
CA LEU A 461 7.67 10.70 1.28
C LEU A 461 7.52 11.79 0.21
N GLY A 462 8.40 12.79 0.26
CA GLY A 462 8.60 13.75 -0.82
C GLY A 462 9.76 13.34 -1.73
N ALA A 463 9.56 13.47 -3.04
CA ALA A 463 10.62 13.48 -4.07
C ALA A 463 11.53 12.24 -4.28
N THR A 464 12.28 11.66 -3.32
CA THR A 464 13.36 10.68 -3.65
C THR A 464 13.53 9.43 -2.76
N GLY A 465 12.45 8.97 -2.10
CA GLY A 465 12.32 7.57 -1.67
C GLY A 465 13.03 7.17 -0.37
N GLY A 466 12.88 5.90 0.01
CA GLY A 466 13.61 5.27 1.12
C GLY A 466 14.82 4.49 0.60
N SER A 467 15.97 4.54 1.29
CA SER A 467 17.20 3.90 0.81
C SER A 467 17.92 3.14 1.92
N LEU A 468 17.90 1.82 1.84
CA LEU A 468 18.49 0.93 2.83
C LEU A 468 19.64 0.14 2.21
N VAL A 469 20.86 0.27 2.77
CA VAL A 469 22.06 -0.45 2.33
C VAL A 469 22.58 -1.35 3.45
N ILE A 470 22.34 -2.65 3.32
CA ILE A 470 22.72 -3.70 4.29
C ILE A 470 23.99 -4.42 3.85
N ARG A 471 24.87 -4.70 4.82
CA ARG A 471 26.19 -5.32 4.65
C ARG A 471 26.58 -6.27 5.78
N SER A 472 25.85 -6.28 6.89
CA SER A 472 26.27 -6.92 8.14
C SER A 472 25.61 -8.28 8.37
N ASN A 473 26.18 -9.05 9.29
CA ASN A 473 25.55 -10.23 9.89
C ASN A 473 24.32 -9.83 10.74
N GLY A 474 23.43 -10.77 11.04
CA GLY A 474 22.31 -10.63 11.98
C GLY A 474 20.94 -10.39 11.34
N THR A 475 19.90 -10.33 12.19
CA THR A 475 18.49 -10.28 11.80
C THR A 475 17.95 -8.86 11.71
N LYS A 476 17.22 -8.56 10.62
CA LYS A 476 16.55 -7.28 10.38
C LYS A 476 15.05 -7.50 10.15
N ASN A 477 14.23 -6.95 11.05
CA ASN A 477 12.78 -7.13 11.09
C ASN A 477 12.08 -5.81 10.75
N PHE A 478 11.31 -5.80 9.67
CA PHE A 478 10.53 -4.68 9.15
C PHE A 478 9.03 -5.01 9.21
N SER A 479 8.47 -5.18 10.41
CA SER A 479 7.08 -5.61 10.59
C SER A 479 6.10 -4.48 10.90
N LYS A 480 4.89 -4.56 10.34
CA LYS A 480 3.79 -3.58 10.53
C LYS A 480 4.19 -2.13 10.20
N ASN A 481 5.07 -1.92 9.22
CA ASN A 481 5.38 -0.57 8.74
C ASN A 481 4.47 -0.23 7.55
N THR A 482 4.18 1.05 7.36
CA THR A 482 3.39 1.55 6.24
C THR A 482 4.19 2.61 5.49
N TRP A 483 4.50 2.31 4.22
CA TRP A 483 5.28 3.18 3.35
C TRP A 483 4.38 3.73 2.25
N GLU A 484 4.20 5.05 2.22
CA GLU A 484 3.47 5.78 1.18
C GLU A 484 4.48 6.66 0.41
N LEU A 485 4.69 6.33 -0.85
CA LEU A 485 5.75 6.90 -1.70
C LEU A 485 5.11 7.83 -2.75
N HIS A 486 5.70 9.01 -2.93
CA HIS A 486 5.37 10.01 -3.95
C HIS A 486 6.67 10.54 -4.57
N THR A 487 7.47 9.64 -5.16
CA THR A 487 8.94 9.84 -5.27
C THR A 487 9.54 9.35 -6.59
N GLU A 488 10.42 10.13 -7.24
CA GLU A 488 11.14 9.83 -8.49
C GLU A 488 12.06 8.58 -8.45
N ALA A 489 12.16 7.94 -7.30
CA ALA A 489 12.65 6.57 -7.14
C ALA A 489 11.97 5.95 -5.91
N GLY A 490 11.45 4.72 -6.04
CA GLY A 490 10.74 4.01 -4.97
C GLY A 490 11.64 3.47 -3.85
N PHE A 491 11.14 2.51 -3.06
CA PHE A 491 11.92 1.97 -1.93
C PHE A 491 13.06 1.07 -2.44
N ARG A 492 14.30 1.55 -2.29
CA ARG A 492 15.49 0.84 -2.77
C ARG A 492 16.22 0.12 -1.64
N TYR A 493 16.17 -1.20 -1.68
CA TYR A 493 16.96 -2.08 -0.83
C TYR A 493 18.21 -2.56 -1.59
N ILE A 494 19.39 -2.34 -1.01
CA ILE A 494 20.66 -2.85 -1.53
C ILE A 494 21.29 -3.75 -0.47
N ALA A 495 21.59 -5.00 -0.82
CA ALA A 495 22.31 -5.92 0.04
C ALA A 495 23.67 -6.28 -0.58
N GLU A 496 24.74 -6.19 0.20
CA GLU A 496 26.09 -6.61 -0.20
C GLU A 496 26.61 -7.61 0.85
N ILE A 497 26.31 -8.90 0.63
CA ILE A 497 26.57 -9.98 1.59
C ILE A 497 27.91 -10.64 1.26
N GLU A 498 28.93 -10.33 2.06
CA GLU A 498 30.29 -10.86 1.89
C GLU A 498 30.43 -12.35 2.28
N LYS A 499 31.54 -12.97 1.86
CA LYS A 499 31.78 -14.39 2.10
C LYS A 499 31.84 -14.74 3.60
N ASN A 500 31.13 -15.81 3.97
CA ASN A 500 30.89 -16.25 5.35
C ASN A 500 30.02 -15.31 6.21
N VAL A 501 29.32 -14.34 5.61
CA VAL A 501 28.26 -13.56 6.29
C VAL A 501 26.92 -14.27 6.10
N PHE A 502 26.13 -14.39 7.16
CA PHE A 502 24.73 -14.81 7.13
C PHE A 502 23.84 -13.59 7.45
N ALA A 503 22.73 -13.42 6.75
CA ALA A 503 21.76 -12.37 7.06
C ALA A 503 20.32 -12.86 6.91
N THR A 504 19.44 -12.40 7.81
CA THR A 504 17.99 -12.62 7.72
C THR A 504 17.25 -11.30 7.64
N VAL A 505 16.39 -11.15 6.64
CA VAL A 505 15.49 -10.01 6.48
C VAL A 505 14.04 -10.50 6.46
N THR A 506 13.17 -9.85 7.23
CA THR A 506 11.73 -10.15 7.24
C THR A 506 10.94 -8.86 7.11
N VAL A 507 10.01 -8.80 6.15
CA VAL A 507 9.17 -7.64 5.85
C VAL A 507 7.70 -8.02 6.02
N THR A 508 6.95 -7.23 6.78
CA THR A 508 5.48 -7.32 6.93
C THR A 508 4.88 -5.92 6.99
N GLY A 509 3.68 -5.72 6.42
CA GLY A 509 3.03 -4.41 6.36
C GLY A 509 2.72 -3.96 4.93
N GLU A 510 2.56 -2.66 4.74
CA GLU A 510 1.97 -2.08 3.54
C GLU A 510 2.97 -1.18 2.80
N VAL A 511 3.05 -1.32 1.48
CA VAL A 511 3.85 -0.48 0.58
C VAL A 511 3.00 0.01 -0.59
N TYR A 512 2.85 1.32 -0.67
CA TYR A 512 2.14 2.04 -1.71
C TYR A 512 3.09 3.01 -2.41
N ASP A 513 3.20 2.94 -3.73
CA ASP A 513 3.57 4.10 -4.55
C ASP A 513 2.33 4.83 -5.07
N ARG A 514 2.50 6.10 -5.44
CA ARG A 514 1.46 6.93 -6.08
C ARG A 514 1.95 7.72 -7.30
N ASN A 515 3.17 7.52 -7.80
CA ASN A 515 3.66 8.24 -8.99
C ASN A 515 4.02 7.35 -10.20
N GLY A 516 3.95 6.02 -10.09
CA GLY A 516 4.08 5.09 -11.21
C GLY A 516 5.49 4.49 -11.38
N LEU A 517 6.31 4.46 -10.33
CA LEU A 517 7.66 3.89 -10.36
C LEU A 517 7.77 2.64 -9.46
N ASP A 518 8.84 1.86 -9.62
CA ASP A 518 9.06 0.57 -8.93
C ASP A 518 8.90 0.71 -7.41
N GLY A 519 7.75 0.27 -6.87
CA GLY A 519 7.42 0.51 -5.47
C GLY A 519 8.39 -0.15 -4.49
N VAL A 520 8.81 -1.38 -4.81
CA VAL A 520 9.86 -2.12 -4.08
C VAL A 520 10.92 -2.63 -5.05
N GLY A 521 12.10 -1.99 -5.03
CA GLY A 521 13.26 -2.40 -5.82
C GLY A 521 14.38 -2.96 -4.95
N ILE A 522 14.60 -4.27 -5.00
CA ILE A 522 15.71 -4.96 -4.34
C ILE A 522 16.84 -5.26 -5.34
N LYS A 523 18.08 -4.95 -4.95
CA LYS A 523 19.29 -5.46 -5.61
C LYS A 523 20.23 -6.09 -4.57
N ALA A 524 20.48 -7.39 -4.66
CA ALA A 524 21.36 -8.10 -3.73
C ALA A 524 22.58 -8.73 -4.42
N THR A 525 23.77 -8.38 -3.95
CA THR A 525 25.03 -9.05 -4.29
C THR A 525 25.36 -10.06 -3.18
N VAL A 526 25.49 -11.35 -3.52
CA VAL A 526 25.49 -12.45 -2.54
C VAL A 526 26.71 -13.37 -2.71
N LYS A 527 27.64 -13.30 -1.76
CA LYS A 527 28.83 -14.17 -1.65
C LYS A 527 28.82 -15.05 -0.38
N GLY A 528 27.89 -14.77 0.53
CA GLY A 528 27.56 -15.53 1.73
C GLY A 528 26.13 -16.05 1.66
N GLU A 529 25.41 -16.02 2.77
CA GLU A 529 24.04 -16.55 2.90
C GLU A 529 23.03 -15.43 3.21
N LEU A 530 21.93 -15.37 2.47
CA LEU A 530 20.85 -14.38 2.68
C LEU A 530 19.46 -15.04 2.67
N ALA A 531 18.79 -15.03 3.80
CA ALA A 531 17.36 -15.34 3.91
C ALA A 531 16.53 -14.05 3.86
N TYR A 532 15.52 -14.01 2.99
CA TYR A 532 14.60 -12.89 2.82
C TYR A 532 13.16 -13.39 2.90
N ALA A 533 12.27 -12.67 3.57
CA ALA A 533 10.87 -13.06 3.69
C ALA A 533 9.89 -11.89 3.54
N PHE A 534 8.88 -12.05 2.69
CA PHE A 534 7.69 -11.21 2.58
C PHE A 534 6.52 -11.97 3.21
N LEU A 535 6.11 -11.59 4.43
CA LEU A 535 5.07 -12.31 5.17
C LEU A 535 3.91 -11.35 5.44
N ASN A 536 2.70 -11.68 4.95
CA ASN A 536 1.54 -10.80 5.06
C ASN A 536 1.86 -9.35 4.59
N THR A 537 2.58 -9.19 3.47
CA THR A 537 2.81 -7.86 2.88
C THR A 537 1.68 -7.48 1.94
N THR A 538 1.34 -6.20 1.88
CA THR A 538 0.42 -5.66 0.85
C THR A 538 1.16 -4.61 0.02
N SER A 539 1.19 -4.86 -1.29
CA SER A 539 1.88 -4.10 -2.32
C SER A 539 0.82 -3.59 -3.30
N LYS A 540 0.66 -2.27 -3.45
CA LYS A 540 -0.33 -1.70 -4.40
C LYS A 540 0.18 -0.45 -5.11
N SER A 541 -0.29 -0.26 -6.35
CA SER A 541 0.03 0.93 -7.18
C SER A 541 1.51 1.10 -7.53
N ASN A 542 2.29 0.01 -7.46
CA ASN A 542 3.76 0.00 -7.36
C ASN A 542 4.52 0.10 -8.70
N GLY A 543 3.96 0.84 -9.66
CA GLY A 543 4.64 1.29 -10.88
C GLY A 543 5.33 0.21 -11.72
N LYS A 544 6.33 0.62 -12.52
CA LYS A 544 6.82 -0.17 -13.65
C LYS A 544 7.13 -1.64 -13.34
N ASP A 545 7.84 -1.97 -12.26
CA ASP A 545 8.20 -3.38 -11.95
C ASP A 545 7.54 -3.99 -10.70
N GLY A 546 6.60 -3.29 -10.03
CA GLY A 546 5.87 -3.83 -8.87
C GLY A 546 6.77 -4.21 -7.69
N THR A 547 7.02 -5.51 -7.51
CA THR A 547 7.98 -6.04 -6.53
C THR A 547 9.16 -6.71 -7.26
N ARG A 548 10.28 -5.98 -7.44
CA ARG A 548 11.45 -6.42 -8.21
C ARG A 548 12.60 -6.87 -7.32
N LEU A 549 13.16 -8.03 -7.62
CA LEU A 549 14.26 -8.67 -6.90
C LEU A 549 15.37 -9.09 -7.88
N GLU A 550 16.41 -8.27 -7.98
CA GLU A 550 17.63 -8.60 -8.74
C GLU A 550 18.68 -9.24 -7.83
N LEU A 551 19.25 -10.37 -8.25
CA LEU A 551 20.24 -11.13 -7.49
C LEU A 551 21.53 -11.32 -8.29
N PHE A 552 22.69 -11.13 -7.64
CA PHE A 552 24.01 -11.25 -8.26
C PHE A 552 24.94 -12.07 -7.35
N GLY A 553 25.03 -13.38 -7.60
CA GLY A 553 25.87 -14.29 -6.81
C GLY A 553 27.36 -14.31 -7.19
N GLU A 554 28.23 -14.64 -6.22
CA GLU A 554 29.54 -15.24 -6.46
C GLU A 554 29.57 -16.69 -5.96
N LEU A 555 30.53 -17.48 -6.44
CA LEU A 555 30.68 -18.91 -6.09
C LEU A 555 30.79 -19.11 -4.57
N GLY A 556 29.86 -19.87 -4.01
CA GLY A 556 29.59 -20.07 -2.58
C GLY A 556 28.38 -19.28 -2.05
N GLY A 557 27.79 -18.39 -2.85
CA GLY A 557 26.66 -17.55 -2.47
C GLY A 557 25.32 -18.29 -2.48
N GLN A 558 24.54 -18.13 -1.41
CA GLN A 558 23.22 -18.74 -1.26
C GLN A 558 22.14 -17.72 -0.88
N PHE A 559 20.96 -17.86 -1.45
CA PHE A 559 19.80 -17.01 -1.21
C PHE A 559 18.55 -17.87 -0.94
N THR A 560 17.65 -17.40 -0.07
CA THR A 560 16.34 -18.05 0.14
C THR A 560 15.27 -16.98 0.29
N LEU A 561 14.21 -17.06 -0.53
CA LEU A 561 13.02 -16.24 -0.42
C LEU A 561 11.85 -17.06 0.14
N GLN A 562 11.10 -16.46 1.06
CA GLN A 562 9.76 -16.91 1.43
C GLN A 562 8.74 -15.78 1.24
N ALA A 563 7.83 -15.93 0.28
CA ALA A 563 6.57 -15.21 0.27
C ALA A 563 5.49 -16.10 0.93
N ASN A 564 4.64 -15.50 1.77
CA ASN A 564 3.51 -16.19 2.37
C ASN A 564 2.40 -15.20 2.73
N GLN A 565 1.15 -15.49 2.32
CA GLN A 565 -0.04 -14.67 2.58
C GLN A 565 0.09 -13.19 2.18
N SER A 566 0.97 -12.89 1.22
CA SER A 566 1.23 -11.56 0.70
C SER A 566 0.33 -11.24 -0.49
N LYS A 567 0.18 -9.95 -0.80
CA LYS A 567 -0.81 -9.44 -1.75
C LYS A 567 -0.22 -8.36 -2.63
N ALA A 568 -0.23 -8.57 -3.95
CA ALA A 568 0.25 -7.61 -4.95
C ALA A 568 -0.89 -7.22 -5.91
N GLU A 569 -1.25 -5.93 -5.97
CA GLU A 569 -2.36 -5.43 -6.80
C GLU A 569 -2.08 -4.13 -7.57
N LEU A 570 -2.34 -4.17 -8.88
CA LEU A 570 -2.60 -3.06 -9.81
C LEU A 570 -1.55 -1.95 -9.96
N ASN A 571 -1.37 -1.51 -11.22
CA ASN A 571 -0.33 -0.59 -11.71
C ASN A 571 1.13 -1.04 -11.49
N GLY A 572 1.36 -2.21 -10.89
CA GLY A 572 2.62 -2.94 -11.00
C GLY A 572 2.82 -3.45 -12.43
N GLY A 573 4.06 -3.57 -12.91
CA GLY A 573 4.38 -4.42 -14.06
C GLY A 573 4.18 -5.89 -13.69
N ALA A 574 5.22 -6.51 -13.13
CA ALA A 574 5.10 -7.84 -12.56
C ALA A 574 4.75 -7.76 -11.06
N GLY A 575 3.79 -8.57 -10.60
CA GLY A 575 3.41 -8.61 -9.17
C GLY A 575 4.59 -9.01 -8.27
N PHE A 576 5.33 -10.03 -8.69
CA PHE A 576 6.66 -10.37 -8.20
C PHE A 576 7.59 -10.71 -9.39
N ARG A 577 8.79 -10.11 -9.44
CA ARG A 577 9.79 -10.32 -10.49
C ARG A 577 11.14 -10.69 -9.88
N ILE A 578 11.57 -11.95 -10.06
CA ILE A 578 12.88 -12.45 -9.61
C ILE A 578 13.79 -12.67 -10.82
N ILE A 579 14.94 -12.00 -10.81
CA ILE A 579 15.96 -12.12 -11.85
C ILE A 579 17.28 -12.46 -11.17
N ASN A 580 17.83 -13.65 -11.46
CA ASN A 580 19.24 -13.93 -11.17
C ASN A 580 20.11 -13.43 -12.34
N GLY A 581 20.90 -12.39 -12.10
CA GLY A 581 21.82 -11.80 -13.07
C GLY A 581 23.24 -12.36 -12.97
N SER A 582 23.44 -13.57 -12.43
CA SER A 582 24.76 -14.18 -12.27
C SER A 582 24.81 -15.67 -12.59
N THR A 583 25.79 -16.04 -13.41
CA THR A 583 26.19 -17.42 -13.72
C THR A 583 26.96 -18.12 -12.60
N ARG A 584 26.99 -17.54 -11.38
CA ARG A 584 27.84 -17.99 -10.26
C ARG A 584 27.13 -18.05 -8.90
N LEU A 585 25.80 -17.96 -8.84
CA LEU A 585 25.05 -18.17 -7.60
C LEU A 585 24.86 -19.68 -7.35
N ASP A 586 25.38 -20.21 -6.23
CA ASP A 586 25.35 -21.66 -5.96
C ASP A 586 23.92 -22.18 -5.66
N LEU A 587 23.09 -21.35 -5.01
CA LEU A 587 21.73 -21.73 -4.64
C LEU A 587 20.83 -20.51 -4.42
N LEU A 588 19.69 -20.48 -5.11
CA LEU A 588 18.48 -19.75 -4.72
C LEU A 588 17.32 -20.76 -4.60
N ARG A 589 16.60 -20.67 -3.48
CA ARG A 589 15.28 -21.28 -3.29
C ARG A 589 14.25 -20.18 -3.09
N ALA A 590 13.12 -20.22 -3.78
CA ALA A 590 12.02 -19.30 -3.52
C ALA A 590 10.72 -20.08 -3.35
N HIS A 591 9.97 -19.72 -2.32
CA HIS A 591 8.73 -20.37 -1.92
C HIS A 591 7.64 -19.31 -1.83
N PHE A 592 6.58 -19.46 -2.62
CA PHE A 592 5.39 -18.61 -2.65
C PHE A 592 4.20 -19.45 -2.19
N GLU A 593 3.49 -19.00 -1.16
CA GLU A 593 2.43 -19.79 -0.52
C GLU A 593 1.23 -18.95 -0.09
N LYS A 594 0.04 -19.28 -0.61
CA LYS A 594 -1.23 -18.59 -0.27
C LYS A 594 -1.19 -17.09 -0.55
N ASP A 595 -0.32 -16.66 -1.46
CA ASP A 595 -0.19 -15.28 -1.91
C ASP A 595 -1.29 -14.94 -2.94
N LEU A 596 -1.68 -13.66 -3.00
CA LEU A 596 -2.68 -13.13 -3.94
C LEU A 596 -2.03 -12.12 -4.89
N ILE A 597 -1.95 -12.47 -6.17
CA ILE A 597 -1.28 -11.70 -7.21
C ILE A 597 -2.32 -11.33 -8.27
N ASN A 598 -2.84 -10.09 -8.23
CA ASN A 598 -4.04 -9.72 -8.98
C ASN A 598 -3.92 -8.39 -9.75
N GLY A 599 -4.19 -8.39 -11.05
CA GLY A 599 -4.30 -7.15 -11.85
C GLY A 599 -2.98 -6.49 -12.25
N ASN A 600 -1.89 -7.23 -12.38
CA ASN A 600 -0.55 -6.68 -12.70
C ASN A 600 -0.33 -6.61 -14.23
N LEU A 601 0.32 -5.57 -14.73
CA LEU A 601 0.32 -5.19 -16.16
C LEU A 601 1.28 -6.02 -17.05
N ASP A 602 2.51 -6.27 -16.59
CA ASP A 602 3.49 -7.13 -17.30
C ASP A 602 3.33 -8.62 -16.93
N GLY A 603 2.58 -8.96 -15.87
CA GLY A 603 2.31 -10.35 -15.48
C GLY A 603 2.21 -10.56 -13.96
N GLY A 604 1.82 -11.75 -13.53
CA GLY A 604 1.70 -12.08 -12.11
C GLY A 604 3.06 -12.36 -11.45
N LEU A 605 3.66 -13.50 -11.78
CA LEU A 605 4.88 -14.02 -11.18
C LEU A 605 5.95 -14.33 -12.26
N PHE A 606 7.03 -13.56 -12.29
CA PHE A 606 8.12 -13.69 -13.26
C PHE A 606 9.39 -14.25 -12.61
N LEU A 607 9.88 -15.40 -13.08
CA LEU A 607 11.02 -16.13 -12.51
C LEU A 607 12.02 -16.52 -13.61
N PHE A 608 13.25 -15.98 -13.58
CA PHE A 608 14.18 -16.07 -14.72
C PHE A 608 15.65 -16.39 -14.38
N ASP A 609 16.28 -17.17 -15.28
CA ASP A 609 17.67 -17.64 -15.35
C ASP A 609 18.22 -18.28 -14.07
N GLY A 610 17.83 -19.54 -13.83
CA GLY A 610 18.17 -20.20 -12.59
C GLY A 610 18.35 -21.71 -12.64
N GLN A 611 19.54 -22.21 -12.27
CA GLN A 611 19.76 -23.58 -11.74
C GLN A 611 19.08 -23.80 -10.37
N LEU A 612 17.80 -23.45 -10.26
CA LEU A 612 17.17 -22.93 -9.06
C LEU A 612 15.81 -23.58 -8.84
N LYS A 613 15.43 -23.77 -7.57
CA LYS A 613 14.22 -24.50 -7.19
C LYS A 613 13.15 -23.57 -6.64
N PHE A 614 12.07 -23.43 -7.38
CA PHE A 614 10.91 -22.62 -7.03
C PHE A 614 9.75 -23.51 -6.60
N SER A 615 9.07 -23.12 -5.52
CA SER A 615 7.81 -23.70 -5.07
C SER A 615 6.74 -22.61 -5.16
N VAL A 616 5.70 -22.84 -5.96
CA VAL A 616 4.56 -21.93 -6.13
C VAL A 616 3.32 -22.72 -5.72
N LEU A 617 2.89 -22.54 -4.47
CA LEU A 617 1.91 -23.40 -3.79
C LEU A 617 0.65 -22.65 -3.35
N GLU A 618 -0.53 -23.15 -3.70
CA GLU A 618 -1.82 -22.69 -3.14
C GLU A 618 -2.10 -21.17 -3.30
N ASN A 619 -1.51 -20.52 -4.31
CA ASN A 619 -1.65 -19.09 -4.57
C ASN A 619 -2.87 -18.77 -5.45
N THR A 620 -3.34 -17.53 -5.41
CA THR A 620 -4.37 -17.00 -6.33
C THR A 620 -3.75 -15.96 -7.24
N ILE A 621 -3.68 -16.23 -8.55
CA ILE A 621 -2.92 -15.44 -9.53
C ILE A 621 -3.85 -15.05 -10.68
N THR A 622 -4.42 -13.84 -10.64
CA THR A 622 -5.59 -13.50 -11.47
C THR A 622 -5.51 -12.14 -12.18
N ASN A 623 -6.19 -12.03 -13.34
CA ASN A 623 -6.38 -10.78 -14.07
C ASN A 623 -5.07 -10.03 -14.45
N ASN A 624 -3.93 -10.71 -14.53
CA ASN A 624 -2.65 -10.11 -14.93
C ASN A 624 -2.55 -10.07 -16.46
N GLY A 625 -1.63 -9.26 -17.02
CA GLY A 625 -1.54 -9.01 -18.47
C GLY A 625 -1.19 -10.23 -19.33
N PRO A 626 0.05 -10.38 -19.81
CA PRO A 626 0.40 -11.49 -20.70
C PRO A 626 0.42 -12.85 -19.97
N PHE A 627 0.90 -12.89 -18.72
CA PHE A 627 1.17 -14.14 -18.01
C PHE A 627 0.69 -14.11 -16.56
N GLY A 628 0.03 -15.18 -16.10
CA GLY A 628 -0.17 -15.43 -14.67
C GLY A 628 1.15 -15.80 -13.99
N ILE A 629 1.79 -16.88 -14.45
CA ILE A 629 3.15 -17.28 -14.10
C ILE A 629 4.00 -17.32 -15.38
N GLU A 630 5.22 -16.79 -15.32
CA GLU A 630 6.23 -16.87 -16.39
C GLU A 630 7.55 -17.45 -15.84
N LEU A 631 8.02 -18.53 -16.47
CA LEU A 631 9.22 -19.27 -16.09
C LEU A 631 10.20 -19.29 -17.28
N GLY A 632 11.42 -18.77 -17.09
CA GLY A 632 12.42 -18.68 -18.16
C GLY A 632 13.86 -18.99 -17.72
N GLY A 633 14.72 -19.28 -18.70
CA GLY A 633 16.05 -19.88 -18.47
C GLY A 633 15.94 -21.29 -17.85
N GLY A 634 17.03 -21.82 -17.30
CA GLY A 634 17.07 -23.19 -16.74
C GLY A 634 16.28 -23.45 -15.44
N THR A 635 15.24 -22.64 -15.19
CA THR A 635 14.40 -22.59 -13.98
C THR A 635 13.66 -23.90 -13.71
N GLN A 636 13.75 -24.45 -12.49
CA GLN A 636 12.97 -25.61 -12.07
C GLN A 636 11.85 -25.21 -11.09
N ALA A 637 10.58 -25.40 -11.48
CA ALA A 637 9.41 -25.01 -10.69
C ALA A 637 8.47 -26.17 -10.33
N ASN A 638 8.04 -26.20 -9.07
CA ASN A 638 6.92 -27.01 -8.59
C ASN A 638 5.71 -26.09 -8.36
N VAL A 639 4.74 -26.15 -9.27
CA VAL A 639 3.55 -25.31 -9.30
C VAL A 639 2.36 -26.16 -8.86
N LYS A 640 1.87 -25.99 -7.63
CA LYS A 640 0.86 -26.90 -7.06
C LYS A 640 -0.29 -26.20 -6.34
N GLY A 641 -1.52 -26.62 -6.64
CA GLY A 641 -2.72 -26.19 -5.91
C GLY A 641 -3.13 -24.72 -6.13
N ASN A 642 -2.54 -24.03 -7.10
CA ASN A 642 -2.82 -22.61 -7.37
C ASN A 642 -4.13 -22.46 -8.17
N THR A 643 -4.77 -21.30 -8.02
CA THR A 643 -5.84 -20.83 -8.91
C THR A 643 -5.27 -19.74 -9.83
N VAL A 644 -5.32 -19.95 -11.14
CA VAL A 644 -4.71 -19.05 -12.14
C VAL A 644 -5.72 -18.69 -13.23
N SER A 645 -6.26 -17.47 -13.22
CA SER A 645 -7.36 -17.12 -14.13
C SER A 645 -7.48 -15.67 -14.60
N GLY A 646 -8.09 -15.45 -15.76
CA GLY A 646 -8.32 -14.12 -16.34
C GLY A 646 -7.05 -13.43 -16.87
N ASN A 647 -5.96 -14.18 -17.08
CA ASN A 647 -4.74 -13.67 -17.72
C ASN A 647 -4.80 -13.94 -19.24
N GLN A 648 -3.85 -13.48 -20.05
CA GLN A 648 -3.77 -13.97 -21.44
C GLN A 648 -3.32 -15.45 -21.48
N VAL A 649 -2.20 -15.76 -20.84
CA VAL A 649 -1.75 -17.14 -20.61
C VAL A 649 -1.65 -17.40 -19.11
N GLY A 650 -2.14 -18.55 -18.64
CA GLY A 650 -2.08 -18.93 -17.23
C GLY A 650 -0.64 -19.16 -16.76
N VAL A 651 0.07 -20.11 -17.39
CA VAL A 651 1.47 -20.44 -17.10
C VAL A 651 2.30 -20.53 -18.39
N ASN A 652 3.25 -19.61 -18.58
CA ASN A 652 4.23 -19.62 -19.68
C ASN A 652 5.55 -20.24 -19.22
N ILE A 653 6.12 -21.14 -20.04
CA ILE A 653 7.33 -21.91 -19.76
C ILE A 653 8.25 -21.84 -20.99
N MET A 654 9.44 -21.23 -20.82
CA MET A 654 10.33 -20.88 -21.94
C MET A 654 11.82 -21.07 -21.63
N ASP A 655 12.67 -20.98 -22.65
CA ASP A 655 14.14 -20.97 -22.57
C ASP A 655 14.76 -22.11 -21.72
N HIS A 656 14.26 -23.34 -21.90
CA HIS A 656 14.64 -24.56 -21.16
C HIS A 656 14.18 -24.61 -19.68
N ALA A 657 13.16 -23.87 -19.29
CA ALA A 657 12.55 -24.00 -17.96
C ALA A 657 11.79 -25.32 -17.82
N GLU A 658 11.86 -25.96 -16.65
CA GLU A 658 11.16 -27.21 -16.30
C GLU A 658 10.09 -26.92 -15.24
N ALA A 659 8.82 -27.25 -15.51
CA ALA A 659 7.73 -27.05 -14.57
C ALA A 659 6.92 -28.33 -14.31
N THR A 660 6.74 -28.68 -13.04
CA THR A 660 5.76 -29.70 -12.61
C THR A 660 4.51 -29.02 -12.08
N LEU A 661 3.39 -29.19 -12.79
CA LEU A 661 2.08 -28.63 -12.45
C LEU A 661 1.18 -29.73 -11.87
N THR A 662 0.73 -29.59 -10.62
CA THR A 662 -0.22 -30.55 -9.99
C THR A 662 -1.35 -29.90 -9.22
N ASN A 663 -2.57 -30.44 -9.34
CA ASN A 663 -3.76 -30.00 -8.59
C ASN A 663 -4.11 -28.50 -8.73
N ASN A 664 -3.62 -27.81 -9.77
CA ASN A 664 -3.97 -26.40 -10.02
C ASN A 664 -5.34 -26.29 -10.69
N THR A 665 -6.02 -25.16 -10.50
CA THR A 665 -7.19 -24.74 -11.29
C THR A 665 -6.76 -23.61 -12.19
N ILE A 666 -6.84 -23.79 -13.51
CA ILE A 666 -6.34 -22.84 -14.50
C ILE A 666 -7.49 -22.54 -15.47
N SER A 667 -8.11 -21.36 -15.35
CA SER A 667 -9.36 -21.06 -16.04
C SER A 667 -9.42 -19.65 -16.64
N ASP A 668 -10.35 -19.40 -17.56
CA ASP A 668 -10.63 -18.05 -18.06
C ASP A 668 -9.42 -17.32 -18.69
N ASN A 669 -8.36 -18.04 -19.10
CA ASN A 669 -7.16 -17.41 -19.68
C ASN A 669 -7.28 -17.31 -21.21
N SER A 670 -7.21 -16.09 -21.76
CA SER A 670 -7.74 -15.78 -23.10
C SER A 670 -6.96 -16.33 -24.30
N ILE A 671 -5.78 -16.91 -24.08
CA ILE A 671 -4.94 -17.56 -25.11
C ILE A 671 -4.73 -19.02 -24.72
N ALA A 672 -4.16 -19.31 -23.55
CA ALA A 672 -3.91 -20.68 -23.11
C ALA A 672 -3.88 -20.84 -21.58
N GLY A 673 -4.27 -22.01 -21.08
CA GLY A 673 -4.06 -22.35 -19.67
C GLY A 673 -2.57 -22.56 -19.35
N VAL A 674 -1.90 -23.43 -20.11
CA VAL A 674 -0.43 -23.59 -20.12
C VAL A 674 0.09 -23.31 -21.53
N PHE A 675 1.22 -22.61 -21.63
CA PHE A 675 1.99 -22.45 -22.86
C PHE A 675 3.45 -22.88 -22.66
N THR A 676 3.97 -23.77 -23.52
CA THR A 676 5.42 -24.03 -23.62
C THR A 676 5.98 -23.50 -24.94
N GLN A 677 7.19 -22.97 -24.89
CA GLN A 677 7.95 -22.51 -26.07
C GLN A 677 9.46 -22.65 -25.81
N GLN A 678 10.29 -22.49 -26.84
CA GLN A 678 11.76 -22.36 -26.68
C GLN A 678 12.42 -23.45 -25.80
N GLN A 679 12.02 -24.72 -25.99
CA GLN A 679 12.45 -25.89 -25.20
C GLN A 679 12.00 -25.90 -23.72
N GLY A 680 11.03 -25.07 -23.32
CA GLY A 680 10.34 -25.20 -22.04
C GLY A 680 9.62 -26.55 -21.91
N VAL A 681 9.63 -27.13 -20.71
CA VAL A 681 9.13 -28.47 -20.40
C VAL A 681 8.04 -28.39 -19.33
N ALA A 682 6.88 -29.00 -19.62
CA ALA A 682 5.75 -29.06 -18.71
C ALA A 682 5.36 -30.51 -18.38
N THR A 683 5.39 -30.87 -17.11
CA THR A 683 4.79 -32.11 -16.57
C THR A 683 3.52 -31.73 -15.83
N VAL A 684 2.35 -31.97 -16.42
CA VAL A 684 1.06 -31.40 -16.00
C VAL A 684 0.13 -32.52 -15.61
N ASN A 685 -0.04 -32.81 -14.31
CA ASN A 685 -0.79 -33.96 -13.84
C ASN A 685 -1.86 -33.62 -12.79
N ASN A 686 -3.10 -34.11 -12.95
CA ASN A 686 -4.24 -33.91 -12.04
C ASN A 686 -4.66 -32.43 -11.83
N ASN A 687 -4.54 -31.58 -12.86
CA ASN A 687 -5.01 -30.18 -12.82
C ASN A 687 -6.44 -30.06 -13.41
N THR A 688 -7.09 -28.92 -13.22
CA THR A 688 -8.37 -28.58 -13.86
C THR A 688 -8.17 -27.39 -14.80
N PHE A 689 -8.57 -27.53 -16.06
CA PHE A 689 -8.50 -26.53 -17.12
C PHE A 689 -9.90 -26.22 -17.66
N THR A 690 -10.37 -24.98 -17.54
CA THR A 690 -11.74 -24.62 -17.93
C THR A 690 -11.87 -23.22 -18.52
N ALA A 691 -12.61 -23.06 -19.63
CA ALA A 691 -12.86 -21.76 -20.25
C ALA A 691 -11.61 -20.92 -20.64
N ASN A 692 -10.47 -21.57 -20.90
CA ASN A 692 -9.32 -20.92 -21.52
C ASN A 692 -9.51 -20.84 -23.05
N GLY A 693 -8.56 -20.22 -23.76
CA GLY A 693 -8.40 -20.41 -25.21
C GLY A 693 -8.09 -21.86 -25.54
N THR A 694 -6.81 -22.24 -25.60
CA THR A 694 -6.38 -23.65 -25.56
C THR A 694 -6.20 -24.10 -24.10
N GLY A 695 -6.53 -25.36 -23.77
CA GLY A 695 -6.28 -25.90 -22.42
C GLY A 695 -4.78 -25.94 -22.10
N LEU A 696 -4.03 -26.75 -22.86
CA LEU A 696 -2.57 -26.77 -22.90
C LEU A 696 -2.09 -26.58 -24.35
N ALA A 697 -1.32 -25.54 -24.62
CA ALA A 697 -0.71 -25.27 -25.92
C ALA A 697 0.80 -25.48 -25.83
N LEU A 698 1.37 -26.47 -26.53
CA LEU A 698 2.72 -26.95 -26.23
C LEU A 698 3.64 -26.92 -27.46
N ALA A 699 4.40 -25.83 -27.64
CA ALA A 699 5.27 -25.62 -28.79
C ALA A 699 6.77 -25.90 -28.51
N GLY A 700 7.50 -26.30 -29.55
CA GLY A 700 8.95 -26.54 -29.51
C GLY A 700 9.35 -28.02 -29.46
N ASN A 701 10.32 -28.34 -28.59
CA ASN A 701 10.94 -29.67 -28.47
C ASN A 701 10.93 -30.19 -27.01
N GLY A 702 10.07 -29.64 -26.14
CA GLY A 702 10.00 -30.03 -24.73
C GLY A 702 9.08 -31.23 -24.52
N THR A 703 9.43 -32.17 -23.64
CA THR A 703 8.62 -33.40 -23.42
C THR A 703 8.19 -33.56 -21.96
N GLY A 704 6.95 -33.98 -21.72
CA GLY A 704 6.40 -34.17 -20.37
C GLY A 704 4.95 -34.65 -20.35
N SER A 705 4.59 -35.37 -19.28
CA SER A 705 3.30 -36.06 -19.16
C SER A 705 2.13 -35.12 -18.90
N ILE A 706 0.96 -35.47 -19.48
CA ILE A 706 -0.30 -34.74 -19.35
C ILE A 706 -1.40 -35.69 -18.80
N LEU A 707 -1.26 -36.17 -17.56
CA LEU A 707 -2.08 -37.28 -17.02
C LEU A 707 -3.13 -36.86 -15.98
N GLY A 708 -4.32 -37.42 -16.10
CA GLY A 708 -5.43 -37.28 -15.14
C GLY A 708 -5.96 -35.86 -14.98
N ASN A 709 -5.68 -34.96 -15.93
CA ASN A 709 -6.19 -33.60 -15.91
C ASN A 709 -7.68 -33.59 -16.31
N ARG A 710 -8.47 -32.76 -15.63
CA ARG A 710 -9.83 -32.40 -16.07
C ARG A 710 -9.70 -31.23 -17.02
N ILE A 711 -10.12 -31.40 -18.27
CA ILE A 711 -10.04 -30.36 -19.32
C ILE A 711 -11.42 -30.25 -19.94
N SER A 712 -12.03 -29.06 -19.95
CA SER A 712 -13.40 -28.88 -20.44
C SER A 712 -13.77 -27.43 -20.72
N GLU A 713 -14.66 -27.17 -21.66
CA GLU A 713 -15.22 -25.84 -21.97
C GLU A 713 -14.17 -24.83 -22.50
N ASN A 714 -13.00 -25.28 -22.95
CA ASN A 714 -12.01 -24.40 -23.57
C ASN A 714 -12.41 -24.08 -25.03
N LEU A 715 -12.05 -22.88 -25.51
CA LEU A 715 -12.53 -22.34 -26.80
C LEU A 715 -11.84 -22.97 -28.02
N GLY A 716 -10.60 -23.44 -27.84
CA GLY A 716 -9.83 -24.22 -28.81
C GLY A 716 -9.66 -25.66 -28.33
N LEU A 717 -8.54 -26.28 -28.67
CA LEU A 717 -8.24 -27.66 -28.26
C LEU A 717 -8.00 -27.78 -26.75
N GLY A 718 -8.29 -28.95 -26.18
CA GLY A 718 -7.95 -29.27 -24.79
C GLY A 718 -6.43 -29.44 -24.59
N ILE A 719 -5.76 -30.06 -25.56
CA ILE A 719 -4.30 -30.19 -25.70
C ILE A 719 -3.99 -29.94 -27.18
N ASP A 720 -2.99 -29.10 -27.45
CA ASP A 720 -2.49 -28.75 -28.78
C ASP A 720 -0.96 -28.98 -28.79
N LEU A 721 -0.48 -29.92 -29.61
CA LEU A 721 0.92 -30.28 -29.74
C LEU A 721 1.52 -29.60 -30.98
N GLY A 722 2.45 -28.67 -30.76
CA GLY A 722 3.01 -27.82 -31.80
C GLY A 722 2.51 -26.38 -31.74
N ASN A 723 1.27 -26.14 -31.27
CA ASN A 723 0.56 -24.86 -31.36
C ASN A 723 0.28 -24.48 -32.84
N ASP A 724 -0.07 -25.48 -33.65
CA ASP A 724 -0.52 -25.33 -35.04
C ASP A 724 -1.82 -26.10 -35.35
N GLY A 725 -2.46 -26.68 -34.33
CA GLY A 725 -3.74 -27.38 -34.43
C GLY A 725 -3.61 -28.90 -34.36
N ILE A 726 -4.66 -29.62 -34.76
CA ILE A 726 -4.76 -31.07 -34.59
C ILE A 726 -3.59 -31.80 -35.27
N THR A 727 -2.80 -32.51 -34.46
CA THR A 727 -1.74 -33.41 -34.90
C THR A 727 -2.33 -34.62 -35.63
N ALA A 728 -1.94 -34.87 -36.87
CA ALA A 728 -2.50 -35.97 -37.66
C ALA A 728 -1.77 -37.30 -37.40
N ASN A 729 -2.49 -38.33 -36.91
CA ASN A 729 -1.94 -39.66 -36.68
C ASN A 729 -1.19 -40.24 -37.90
N ASP A 730 0.08 -40.61 -37.71
CA ASP A 730 0.95 -41.16 -38.76
C ASP A 730 1.01 -42.71 -38.76
N ALA A 731 2.03 -43.28 -39.41
CA ALA A 731 2.29 -44.73 -39.43
C ALA A 731 3.57 -45.11 -38.65
N GLY A 732 3.43 -45.22 -37.33
CA GLY A 732 4.46 -45.74 -36.42
C GLY A 732 5.05 -44.71 -35.45
N ASP A 733 4.47 -43.52 -35.36
CA ASP A 733 4.86 -42.41 -34.49
C ASP A 733 6.31 -41.98 -34.76
N ALA A 734 6.55 -41.62 -36.03
CA ALA A 734 7.88 -41.29 -36.55
C ALA A 734 8.28 -39.81 -36.37
N ASP A 735 7.38 -38.99 -35.84
CA ASP A 735 7.53 -37.55 -35.71
C ASP A 735 8.44 -37.11 -34.55
N THR A 736 8.81 -35.82 -34.56
CA THR A 736 9.74 -35.23 -33.60
C THR A 736 9.32 -33.81 -33.24
N GLY A 737 9.27 -33.50 -31.95
CA GLY A 737 8.87 -32.19 -31.45
C GLY A 737 8.47 -32.30 -29.98
N THR A 738 7.64 -31.37 -29.52
CA THR A 738 6.98 -31.47 -28.23
C THR A 738 6.19 -32.77 -28.13
N ASN A 739 6.41 -33.53 -27.05
CA ASN A 739 5.85 -34.89 -26.86
C ASN A 739 5.95 -35.79 -28.10
N ASN A 740 6.99 -35.63 -28.93
CA ASN A 740 7.15 -36.30 -30.24
C ASN A 740 5.94 -36.19 -31.20
N LEU A 741 5.00 -35.27 -30.97
CA LEU A 741 3.71 -35.20 -31.66
C LEU A 741 2.89 -36.51 -31.55
N GLN A 742 2.94 -37.14 -30.36
CA GLN A 742 2.39 -38.47 -30.08
C GLN A 742 0.99 -38.74 -30.66
N ASN A 743 0.87 -39.75 -31.52
CA ASN A 743 -0.39 -40.27 -32.05
C ASN A 743 -1.42 -40.60 -30.95
N PHE A 744 -2.68 -40.18 -31.13
CA PHE A 744 -3.80 -40.46 -30.21
C PHE A 744 -4.56 -41.76 -30.53
N PRO A 745 -5.35 -42.32 -29.59
CA PRO A 745 -6.19 -43.49 -29.83
C PRO A 745 -7.36 -43.17 -30.77
N LEU A 746 -7.73 -44.12 -31.63
CA LEU A 746 -8.96 -44.08 -32.43
C LEU A 746 -10.03 -44.96 -31.76
N LEU A 747 -11.10 -44.34 -31.27
CA LEU A 747 -12.22 -45.02 -30.62
C LEU A 747 -13.25 -45.49 -31.66
N SER A 748 -13.77 -46.71 -31.51
CA SER A 748 -14.65 -47.34 -32.50
C SER A 748 -16.01 -47.80 -31.97
N GLN A 749 -16.13 -48.09 -30.67
CA GLN A 749 -17.41 -48.40 -30.04
C GLN A 749 -17.38 -48.12 -28.54
N VAL A 750 -18.44 -47.47 -28.03
CA VAL A 750 -18.75 -47.33 -26.61
C VAL A 750 -20.09 -48.00 -26.31
N SER A 751 -20.22 -48.63 -25.15
CA SER A 751 -21.47 -49.23 -24.68
C SER A 751 -21.51 -49.26 -23.15
N SER A 752 -22.64 -48.87 -22.54
CA SER A 752 -22.86 -48.98 -21.10
C SER A 752 -23.98 -49.97 -20.80
N ASN A 753 -23.75 -50.91 -19.89
CA ASN A 753 -24.73 -51.93 -19.49
C ASN A 753 -24.50 -52.36 -18.03
N GLY A 754 -25.59 -52.44 -17.26
CA GLY A 754 -25.56 -52.96 -15.89
C GLY A 754 -24.70 -52.15 -14.90
N GLY A 755 -24.33 -50.91 -15.23
CA GLY A 755 -23.41 -50.07 -14.45
C GLY A 755 -21.95 -50.10 -14.92
N ASN A 756 -21.63 -50.83 -15.98
CA ASN A 756 -20.27 -50.93 -16.52
C ASN A 756 -20.21 -50.32 -17.93
N THR A 757 -19.18 -49.51 -18.22
CA THR A 757 -18.94 -48.96 -19.56
C THR A 757 -17.78 -49.69 -20.25
N ASN A 758 -18.02 -50.19 -21.46
CA ASN A 758 -17.03 -50.86 -22.31
C ASN A 758 -16.69 -49.97 -23.51
N ILE A 759 -15.40 -49.68 -23.71
CA ILE A 759 -14.88 -48.84 -24.80
C ILE A 759 -13.89 -49.67 -25.63
N GLN A 760 -14.03 -49.61 -26.96
CA GLN A 760 -13.19 -50.29 -27.94
C GLN A 760 -12.53 -49.30 -28.88
N GLY A 761 -11.37 -49.67 -29.41
CA GLY A 761 -10.60 -48.84 -30.33
C GLY A 761 -9.25 -49.46 -30.70
N SER A 762 -8.42 -48.65 -31.35
CA SER A 762 -7.05 -49.00 -31.74
C SER A 762 -6.10 -47.82 -31.62
N LEU A 763 -4.82 -48.11 -31.41
CA LEU A 763 -3.71 -47.16 -31.51
C LEU A 763 -2.74 -47.65 -32.61
N ASN A 764 -2.18 -46.73 -33.39
CA ASN A 764 -0.93 -46.97 -34.12
C ASN A 764 0.14 -46.00 -33.59
N SER A 765 1.24 -46.52 -33.05
CA SER A 765 2.34 -45.71 -32.49
C SER A 765 3.67 -46.50 -32.46
N THR A 766 4.71 -46.01 -31.78
CA THR A 766 6.07 -46.59 -31.80
C THR A 766 6.09 -48.09 -31.50
N PRO A 767 6.57 -48.96 -32.43
CA PRO A 767 6.49 -50.42 -32.30
C PRO A 767 7.14 -50.99 -31.03
N HIS A 768 6.54 -52.06 -30.49
CA HIS A 768 6.94 -52.74 -29.23
C HIS A 768 6.98 -51.86 -27.97
N ASN A 769 6.41 -50.66 -27.98
CA ASN A 769 6.33 -49.78 -26.82
C ASN A 769 5.04 -50.04 -26.01
N VAL A 770 5.00 -49.54 -24.77
CA VAL A 770 3.85 -49.65 -23.86
C VAL A 770 3.25 -48.27 -23.65
N PHE A 771 1.96 -48.14 -23.89
CA PHE A 771 1.21 -46.89 -23.78
C PHE A 771 0.17 -46.98 -22.67
N ARG A 772 0.11 -45.94 -21.83
CA ARG A 772 -1.04 -45.67 -20.97
C ARG A 772 -2.09 -44.98 -21.82
N LEU A 773 -3.28 -45.57 -21.93
CA LEU A 773 -4.44 -44.92 -22.53
C LEU A 773 -5.32 -44.37 -21.41
N GLU A 774 -5.61 -43.08 -21.40
CA GLU A 774 -6.57 -42.46 -20.48
C GLU A 774 -7.89 -42.16 -21.21
N PHE A 775 -9.02 -42.43 -20.57
CA PHE A 775 -10.35 -42.31 -21.17
C PHE A 775 -11.22 -41.34 -20.39
N PHE A 776 -12.00 -40.52 -21.10
CA PHE A 776 -12.82 -39.46 -20.53
C PHE A 776 -14.21 -39.44 -21.15
N SER A 777 -15.20 -38.94 -20.40
CA SER A 777 -16.51 -38.55 -20.94
C SER A 777 -16.73 -37.05 -20.78
N ASN A 778 -17.33 -36.43 -21.79
CA ASN A 778 -17.63 -35.02 -21.87
C ASN A 778 -19.13 -34.80 -22.10
N ALA A 779 -19.70 -33.74 -21.50
CA ALA A 779 -21.10 -33.36 -21.74
C ALA A 779 -21.38 -32.86 -23.17
N LYS A 780 -20.34 -32.44 -23.90
CA LYS A 780 -20.38 -32.01 -25.32
C LYS A 780 -19.09 -32.42 -26.02
N CYS A 781 -19.12 -32.51 -27.35
CA CYS A 781 -17.89 -32.45 -28.14
C CYS A 781 -17.36 -31.00 -28.20
N ASN A 782 -16.05 -30.84 -28.40
CA ASN A 782 -15.45 -29.56 -28.73
C ASN A 782 -15.71 -29.22 -30.21
N ALA A 783 -15.79 -27.92 -30.56
CA ALA A 783 -16.12 -27.47 -31.92
C ALA A 783 -15.10 -27.91 -33.00
N SER A 784 -13.92 -28.38 -32.62
CA SER A 784 -12.94 -28.99 -33.53
C SER A 784 -13.26 -30.43 -33.97
N GLY A 785 -14.23 -31.10 -33.32
CA GLY A 785 -14.46 -32.54 -33.45
C GLY A 785 -13.52 -33.42 -32.60
N PHE A 786 -12.48 -32.83 -32.02
CA PHE A 786 -11.50 -33.47 -31.14
C PHE A 786 -11.76 -32.98 -29.71
N GLY A 787 -12.36 -33.84 -28.90
CA GLY A 787 -12.97 -33.43 -27.63
C GLY A 787 -11.96 -33.12 -26.53
N GLU A 788 -12.47 -32.88 -25.34
CA GLU A 788 -11.64 -32.60 -24.15
C GLU A 788 -11.68 -33.78 -23.17
N GLY A 789 -11.41 -33.56 -21.89
CA GLY A 789 -11.35 -34.59 -20.85
C GLY A 789 -12.08 -34.18 -19.56
N GLU A 790 -13.39 -33.92 -19.63
CA GLU A 790 -14.17 -33.36 -18.52
C GLU A 790 -14.28 -34.31 -17.32
N THR A 791 -14.55 -35.59 -17.56
CA THR A 791 -14.69 -36.60 -16.49
C THR A 791 -13.84 -37.81 -16.81
N PHE A 792 -12.77 -38.02 -16.04
CA PHE A 792 -11.88 -39.18 -16.15
C PHE A 792 -12.61 -40.48 -15.77
N LEU A 793 -12.68 -41.43 -16.71
CA LEU A 793 -13.35 -42.73 -16.56
C LEU A 793 -12.41 -43.81 -16.03
N GLY A 794 -11.12 -43.70 -16.36
CA GLY A 794 -10.08 -44.67 -16.03
C GLY A 794 -8.97 -44.72 -17.06
N PHE A 795 -8.07 -45.69 -16.92
CA PHE A 795 -6.97 -45.92 -17.86
C PHE A 795 -6.75 -47.41 -18.11
N GLU A 796 -6.09 -47.74 -19.22
CA GLU A 796 -5.63 -49.07 -19.60
C GLU A 796 -4.14 -49.02 -19.98
N GLN A 797 -3.44 -50.16 -20.02
CA GLN A 797 -2.11 -50.25 -20.65
C GLN A 797 -2.15 -51.17 -21.88
N VAL A 798 -1.73 -50.63 -23.01
CA VAL A 798 -1.65 -51.37 -24.28
C VAL A 798 -0.19 -51.50 -24.74
N THR A 799 0.11 -52.58 -25.43
CA THR A 799 1.43 -52.81 -26.05
C THR A 799 1.25 -52.94 -27.55
N THR A 800 2.00 -52.14 -28.32
CA THR A 800 1.97 -52.16 -29.79
C THR A 800 2.76 -53.32 -30.39
N ASP A 801 2.31 -53.85 -31.51
CA ASP A 801 2.98 -54.92 -32.25
C ASP A 801 4.21 -54.45 -33.06
N ASN A 802 4.78 -55.37 -33.86
CA ASN A 802 5.89 -55.12 -34.77
C ASN A 802 5.66 -54.01 -35.82
N ALA A 803 4.42 -53.63 -36.07
CA ALA A 803 4.00 -52.61 -37.04
C ALA A 803 3.29 -51.43 -36.34
N GLY A 804 3.47 -51.30 -35.03
CA GLY A 804 2.97 -50.17 -34.24
C GLY A 804 1.53 -50.31 -33.75
N ASN A 805 0.84 -51.42 -34.02
CA ASN A 805 -0.60 -51.52 -33.80
C ASN A 805 -0.94 -52.11 -32.43
N ALA A 806 -1.93 -51.52 -31.76
CA ALA A 806 -2.64 -52.12 -30.64
C ALA A 806 -4.16 -52.02 -30.86
N VAL A 807 -4.90 -53.07 -30.52
CA VAL A 807 -6.37 -53.09 -30.51
C VAL A 807 -6.82 -53.38 -29.08
N PHE A 808 -7.79 -52.61 -28.57
CA PHE A 808 -8.21 -52.69 -27.17
C PHE A 808 -9.74 -52.76 -26.99
N SER A 809 -10.15 -53.36 -25.88
CA SER A 809 -11.52 -53.34 -25.35
C SER A 809 -11.44 -53.23 -23.83
N VAL A 810 -11.52 -52.01 -23.30
CA VAL A 810 -11.45 -51.74 -21.86
C VAL A 810 -12.85 -51.75 -21.24
N ASN A 811 -12.97 -52.26 -20.01
CA ASN A 811 -14.24 -52.32 -19.27
C ASN A 811 -14.13 -51.61 -17.91
N PHE A 812 -14.70 -50.42 -17.81
CA PHE A 812 -14.75 -49.65 -16.58
C PHE A 812 -15.97 -50.06 -15.76
N SER A 813 -15.73 -50.89 -14.74
CA SER A 813 -16.78 -51.43 -13.86
C SER A 813 -17.28 -50.42 -12.83
N ASN A 814 -18.59 -50.33 -12.65
CA ASN A 814 -19.30 -49.29 -11.87
C ASN A 814 -19.17 -47.86 -12.43
N THR A 815 -18.62 -47.69 -13.64
CA THR A 815 -18.56 -46.41 -14.33
C THR A 815 -19.74 -46.28 -15.28
N ILE A 816 -20.64 -45.32 -15.00
CA ILE A 816 -21.79 -45.00 -15.83
C ILE A 816 -21.50 -43.70 -16.60
N VAL A 817 -21.35 -43.82 -17.91
CA VAL A 817 -21.47 -42.69 -18.83
C VAL A 817 -22.97 -42.46 -19.13
N PRO A 818 -23.47 -41.21 -19.14
CA PRO A 818 -24.85 -40.93 -19.53
C PRO A 818 -25.06 -41.03 -21.04
N ASP A 819 -26.27 -41.40 -21.45
CA ASP A 819 -26.69 -41.37 -22.86
C ASP A 819 -26.62 -39.93 -23.39
N GLY A 820 -26.09 -39.75 -24.60
CA GLY A 820 -25.80 -38.44 -25.21
C GLY A 820 -24.40 -37.88 -24.95
N ALA A 821 -23.55 -38.55 -24.16
CA ALA A 821 -22.19 -38.08 -23.87
C ALA A 821 -21.19 -38.37 -25.00
N PHE A 822 -20.06 -37.65 -25.00
CA PHE A 822 -18.95 -37.85 -25.94
C PHE A 822 -17.72 -38.42 -25.22
N ILE A 823 -17.21 -39.55 -25.72
CA ILE A 823 -16.00 -40.19 -25.21
C ILE A 823 -14.78 -39.71 -25.98
N THR A 824 -13.69 -39.50 -25.26
CA THR A 824 -12.35 -39.23 -25.80
C THR A 824 -11.30 -40.08 -25.09
N ALA A 825 -10.10 -40.16 -25.68
CA ALA A 825 -8.93 -40.74 -25.05
C ALA A 825 -7.64 -40.02 -25.41
N THR A 826 -6.62 -40.14 -24.56
CA THR A 826 -5.22 -39.79 -24.87
C THR A 826 -4.34 -41.04 -24.76
N ALA A 827 -3.18 -41.02 -25.41
CA ALA A 827 -2.11 -42.00 -25.27
C ALA A 827 -0.89 -41.36 -24.60
N THR A 828 -0.17 -42.08 -23.74
CA THR A 828 1.11 -41.65 -23.19
C THR A 828 2.13 -42.78 -23.21
N ASP A 829 3.30 -42.55 -23.79
CA ASP A 829 4.35 -43.57 -23.90
C ASP A 829 5.14 -43.79 -22.59
N SER A 830 6.13 -44.70 -22.68
CA SER A 830 7.04 -45.02 -21.58
C SER A 830 8.09 -43.94 -21.27
N ALA A 831 8.21 -42.89 -22.10
CA ALA A 831 9.07 -41.73 -21.87
C ALA A 831 8.31 -40.50 -21.30
N ASN A 832 6.98 -40.59 -21.16
CA ASN A 832 6.03 -39.53 -20.74
C ASN A 832 5.60 -38.56 -21.85
N ASN A 833 5.76 -38.90 -23.13
CA ASN A 833 5.16 -38.16 -24.23
C ASN A 833 3.64 -38.44 -24.25
N THR A 834 2.81 -37.42 -24.05
CA THR A 834 1.33 -37.54 -24.08
C THR A 834 0.75 -36.89 -25.34
N SER A 835 -0.18 -37.60 -26.00
CA SER A 835 -0.92 -37.15 -27.18
C SER A 835 -1.92 -36.02 -26.90
N GLU A 836 -2.45 -35.45 -27.98
CA GLU A 836 -3.74 -34.75 -27.96
C GLU A 836 -4.91 -35.70 -27.62
N PHE A 837 -6.12 -35.15 -27.47
CA PHE A 837 -7.33 -35.96 -27.35
C PHE A 837 -7.74 -36.56 -28.70
N SER A 838 -8.32 -37.76 -28.66
CA SER A 838 -8.95 -38.40 -29.81
C SER A 838 -10.13 -37.60 -30.37
N PRO A 839 -10.58 -37.90 -31.61
CA PRO A 839 -11.93 -37.55 -32.06
C PRO A 839 -12.99 -37.95 -31.03
N CYS A 840 -14.06 -37.16 -30.97
CA CYS A 840 -15.23 -37.46 -30.14
C CYS A 840 -15.96 -38.72 -30.62
N LEU A 841 -16.16 -39.71 -29.75
CA LEU A 841 -17.07 -40.83 -29.99
C LEU A 841 -18.35 -40.66 -29.17
N PHE A 842 -19.45 -40.33 -29.85
CA PHE A 842 -20.78 -40.22 -29.22
C PHE A 842 -21.26 -41.56 -28.63
N PHE A 843 -21.82 -41.51 -27.43
CA PHE A 843 -22.47 -42.63 -26.76
C PHE A 843 -23.99 -42.41 -26.68
N GLY A 844 -24.72 -43.06 -27.58
CA GLY A 844 -26.18 -43.12 -27.53
C GLY A 844 -26.77 -43.64 -28.84
N THR A 845 -28.06 -43.43 -29.04
CA THR A 845 -28.72 -43.66 -30.34
C THR A 845 -28.65 -42.40 -31.20
N ILE A 846 -28.11 -42.54 -32.41
CA ILE A 846 -27.97 -41.46 -33.41
C ILE A 846 -28.99 -41.54 -34.55
N ALA A 847 -29.39 -40.38 -35.07
CA ALA A 847 -30.24 -40.24 -36.24
C ALA A 847 -29.88 -38.98 -37.04
N ASP A 848 -29.42 -39.18 -38.28
CA ASP A 848 -29.22 -38.21 -39.37
C ASP A 848 -30.59 -37.65 -39.82
N LEU A 849 -30.77 -36.32 -39.79
CA LEU A 849 -32.02 -35.58 -39.94
C LEU A 849 -31.97 -34.46 -41.02
N GLU A 850 -31.51 -34.79 -42.22
CA GLU A 850 -31.47 -33.91 -43.40
C GLU A 850 -32.75 -33.08 -43.63
N LEU A 851 -32.60 -31.76 -43.75
CA LEU A 851 -33.58 -30.84 -44.31
C LEU A 851 -33.27 -30.55 -45.80
N THR A 852 -34.31 -30.62 -46.62
CA THR A 852 -34.30 -30.00 -47.95
C THR A 852 -35.43 -29.00 -48.09
N LEU A 853 -35.10 -27.77 -48.52
CA LEU A 853 -36.06 -26.68 -48.67
C LEU A 853 -36.16 -26.26 -50.14
N GLN A 854 -37.39 -26.22 -50.66
CA GLN A 854 -37.69 -25.84 -52.05
C GLN A 854 -38.76 -24.75 -52.09
N ALA A 855 -38.70 -23.89 -53.11
CA ALA A 855 -39.74 -22.92 -53.45
C ALA A 855 -40.30 -23.22 -54.85
N ASP A 856 -41.62 -23.13 -55.04
CA ASP A 856 -42.26 -23.31 -56.36
C ASP A 856 -41.92 -22.19 -57.37
N LYS A 857 -41.46 -21.04 -56.86
CA LYS A 857 -41.04 -19.85 -57.62
C LYS A 857 -39.86 -19.19 -56.93
N THR A 858 -38.83 -18.85 -57.70
CA THR A 858 -37.67 -18.06 -57.22
C THR A 858 -37.76 -16.57 -57.53
N ASN A 859 -38.70 -16.16 -58.39
CA ASN A 859 -38.87 -14.78 -58.86
C ASN A 859 -40.36 -14.34 -58.85
N PRO A 860 -41.04 -14.36 -57.68
CA PRO A 860 -42.42 -13.89 -57.54
C PRO A 860 -42.50 -12.36 -57.65
N THR A 861 -43.67 -11.81 -57.93
CA THR A 861 -43.96 -10.36 -57.78
C THR A 861 -44.55 -10.04 -56.41
N VAL A 862 -44.38 -8.81 -55.89
CA VAL A 862 -44.99 -8.40 -54.60
C VAL A 862 -46.52 -8.60 -54.61
N GLY A 863 -47.04 -9.29 -53.58
CA GLY A 863 -48.44 -9.69 -53.46
C GLY A 863 -48.76 -11.03 -54.14
N GLU A 864 -47.78 -11.66 -54.79
CA GLU A 864 -47.90 -13.02 -55.33
C GLU A 864 -47.58 -14.07 -54.25
N GLN A 865 -48.25 -15.21 -54.33
CA GLN A 865 -48.00 -16.36 -53.45
C GLN A 865 -46.89 -17.26 -54.00
N VAL A 866 -46.01 -17.69 -53.10
CA VAL A 866 -44.97 -18.73 -53.27
C VAL A 866 -45.31 -19.91 -52.37
N THR A 867 -45.09 -21.12 -52.85
CA THR A 867 -45.20 -22.33 -52.02
C THR A 867 -43.80 -22.81 -51.66
N PHE A 868 -43.43 -22.67 -50.37
CA PHE A 868 -42.26 -23.34 -49.82
C PHE A 868 -42.63 -24.76 -49.40
N THR A 869 -41.69 -25.69 -49.56
CA THR A 869 -41.82 -27.07 -49.07
C THR A 869 -40.53 -27.45 -48.35
N ILE A 870 -40.59 -27.56 -47.03
CA ILE A 870 -39.58 -28.24 -46.23
C ILE A 870 -39.84 -29.74 -46.36
N THR A 871 -38.79 -30.53 -46.59
CA THR A 871 -38.80 -31.99 -46.41
C THR A 871 -37.72 -32.36 -45.40
N LEU A 872 -38.14 -32.84 -44.24
CA LEU A 872 -37.26 -33.44 -43.23
C LEU A 872 -37.18 -34.95 -43.50
N THR A 873 -35.97 -35.51 -43.58
CA THR A 873 -35.75 -36.94 -43.82
C THR A 873 -34.85 -37.51 -42.74
N ASN A 874 -35.28 -38.62 -42.10
CA ASN A 874 -34.37 -39.38 -41.25
C ASN A 874 -33.62 -40.41 -42.12
N LYS A 875 -32.32 -40.21 -42.38
CA LYS A 875 -31.52 -41.20 -43.14
C LYS A 875 -31.02 -42.35 -42.25
N GLY A 876 -30.84 -42.14 -40.95
CA GLY A 876 -30.61 -43.19 -39.96
C GLY A 876 -29.41 -42.99 -39.04
N PRO A 877 -28.89 -44.05 -38.38
CA PRO A 877 -29.37 -45.44 -38.39
C PRO A 877 -30.57 -45.72 -37.48
N ALA A 878 -30.92 -44.83 -36.54
CA ALA A 878 -32.08 -45.00 -35.65
C ALA A 878 -33.31 -44.18 -36.10
N GLY A 879 -34.47 -44.46 -35.50
CA GLY A 879 -35.60 -43.53 -35.56
C GLY A 879 -35.40 -42.39 -34.56
N ALA A 880 -35.85 -41.19 -34.91
CA ALA A 880 -35.76 -39.98 -34.11
C ALA A 880 -37.11 -39.64 -33.44
N THR A 881 -37.06 -39.10 -32.22
CA THR A 881 -38.20 -38.55 -31.46
C THR A 881 -37.89 -37.13 -30.97
N GLY A 882 -38.87 -36.46 -30.36
CA GLY A 882 -38.74 -35.07 -29.86
C GLY A 882 -38.68 -34.01 -30.97
N ILE A 883 -38.70 -34.42 -32.24
CA ILE A 883 -38.23 -33.60 -33.35
C ILE A 883 -39.07 -32.33 -33.54
N ALA A 884 -38.39 -31.19 -33.60
CA ALA A 884 -38.98 -29.89 -33.91
C ALA A 884 -38.12 -29.12 -34.90
N VAL A 885 -38.71 -28.68 -36.01
CA VAL A 885 -38.06 -27.82 -37.03
C VAL A 885 -38.52 -26.37 -36.82
N LYS A 886 -37.58 -25.43 -36.92
CA LYS A 886 -37.75 -23.99 -36.78
C LYS A 886 -37.69 -23.35 -38.16
N ASP A 887 -38.84 -22.88 -38.64
CA ASP A 887 -39.00 -22.08 -39.86
C ASP A 887 -39.89 -20.89 -39.46
N ALA A 888 -39.31 -19.69 -39.41
CA ALA A 888 -40.01 -18.49 -38.96
C ALA A 888 -40.13 -17.49 -40.11
N ALA A 889 -41.37 -17.07 -40.41
CA ALA A 889 -41.73 -16.21 -41.53
C ALA A 889 -40.73 -15.04 -41.73
N PRO A 890 -39.92 -15.05 -42.81
CA PRO A 890 -38.89 -14.05 -43.04
C PRO A 890 -39.45 -12.66 -43.31
N MET A 891 -38.63 -11.64 -43.07
CA MET A 891 -38.95 -10.28 -43.49
C MET A 891 -39.18 -10.24 -45.02
N GLY A 892 -40.37 -9.79 -45.43
CA GLY A 892 -40.81 -9.81 -46.83
C GLY A 892 -41.75 -10.96 -47.21
N LEU A 893 -42.07 -11.89 -46.29
CA LEU A 893 -43.00 -13.00 -46.51
C LEU A 893 -44.05 -13.07 -45.38
N ASN A 894 -45.31 -13.33 -45.73
CA ASN A 894 -46.35 -13.74 -44.78
C ASN A 894 -46.73 -15.19 -45.04
N PHE A 895 -46.66 -16.06 -44.03
CA PHE A 895 -47.10 -17.45 -44.18
C PHE A 895 -48.62 -17.53 -43.98
N ASP A 896 -49.37 -17.71 -45.08
CA ASP A 896 -50.83 -17.63 -45.11
C ASP A 896 -51.51 -18.94 -44.68
N ASN A 897 -50.99 -20.06 -45.19
CA ASN A 897 -51.61 -21.38 -45.03
C ASN A 897 -50.53 -22.47 -45.01
N ILE A 898 -50.60 -23.34 -44.02
CA ILE A 898 -49.49 -24.23 -43.66
C ILE A 898 -50.04 -25.64 -43.42
N ALA A 899 -49.48 -26.62 -44.14
CA ALA A 899 -49.88 -28.01 -44.09
C ALA A 899 -48.68 -28.91 -43.77
N ALA A 900 -48.69 -29.54 -42.60
CA ALA A 900 -47.74 -30.56 -42.22
C ALA A 900 -48.26 -31.95 -42.63
N SER A 901 -47.40 -32.83 -43.16
CA SER A 901 -47.72 -34.26 -43.33
C SER A 901 -47.79 -34.98 -41.98
N THR A 902 -47.02 -34.49 -41.01
CA THR A 902 -46.74 -35.12 -39.72
C THR A 902 -46.63 -34.04 -38.65
N GLY A 903 -47.25 -34.23 -37.49
CA GLY A 903 -47.18 -33.26 -36.40
C GLY A 903 -47.99 -31.98 -36.66
N SER A 904 -47.53 -30.84 -36.14
CA SER A 904 -48.22 -29.54 -36.28
C SER A 904 -47.26 -28.36 -36.20
N TYR A 905 -47.54 -27.29 -36.96
CA TYR A 905 -46.78 -26.05 -36.94
C TYR A 905 -47.48 -24.94 -36.15
N ASN A 906 -46.70 -24.16 -35.39
CA ASN A 906 -47.15 -23.01 -34.63
C ASN A 906 -46.64 -21.69 -35.23
N ALA A 907 -47.51 -20.99 -35.95
CA ALA A 907 -47.19 -19.70 -36.59
C ALA A 907 -46.87 -18.55 -35.63
N THR A 908 -47.04 -18.71 -34.32
CA THR A 908 -46.62 -17.72 -33.32
C THR A 908 -45.15 -17.90 -32.90
N THR A 909 -44.59 -19.11 -33.07
CA THR A 909 -43.21 -19.42 -32.64
C THR A 909 -42.30 -19.84 -33.79
N GLY A 910 -42.82 -20.07 -34.99
CA GLY A 910 -42.06 -20.62 -36.12
C GLY A 910 -41.70 -22.10 -35.96
N ILE A 911 -42.36 -22.85 -35.07
CA ILE A 911 -41.95 -24.22 -34.74
C ILE A 911 -42.94 -25.23 -35.33
N TRP A 912 -42.42 -26.12 -36.17
CA TRP A 912 -43.03 -27.37 -36.62
C TRP A 912 -42.65 -28.51 -35.67
N THR A 913 -43.54 -28.86 -34.76
CA THR A 913 -43.38 -30.06 -33.92
C THR A 913 -43.74 -31.29 -34.74
N VAL A 914 -42.75 -31.95 -35.33
CA VAL A 914 -42.90 -33.20 -36.11
C VAL A 914 -43.16 -34.39 -35.18
N GLY A 915 -42.51 -34.38 -34.01
CA GLY A 915 -42.70 -35.35 -32.94
C GLY A 915 -41.85 -36.61 -33.07
N ALA A 916 -42.02 -37.40 -34.14
CA ALA A 916 -41.22 -38.62 -34.37
C ALA A 916 -41.13 -39.01 -35.85
N LEU A 917 -39.96 -39.47 -36.27
CA LEU A 917 -39.67 -39.90 -37.64
C LEU A 917 -38.77 -41.14 -37.63
N SER A 918 -39.30 -42.26 -38.13
CA SER A 918 -38.54 -43.52 -38.20
C SER A 918 -37.49 -43.51 -39.31
N LEU A 919 -36.43 -44.31 -39.15
CA LEU A 919 -35.42 -44.63 -40.16
C LEU A 919 -36.00 -44.72 -41.59
N GLY A 920 -35.47 -43.91 -42.50
CA GLY A 920 -35.81 -43.92 -43.92
C GLY A 920 -37.15 -43.26 -44.29
N ASN A 921 -37.85 -42.64 -43.34
CA ASN A 921 -39.05 -41.86 -43.62
C ASN A 921 -38.74 -40.36 -43.70
N SER A 922 -39.55 -39.66 -44.51
CA SER A 922 -39.59 -38.21 -44.55
C SER A 922 -40.94 -37.66 -44.05
N ALA A 923 -40.92 -36.45 -43.52
CA ALA A 923 -42.09 -35.62 -43.29
C ALA A 923 -41.95 -34.33 -44.09
N THR A 924 -43.08 -33.69 -44.45
CA THR A 924 -43.07 -32.41 -45.16
C THR A 924 -43.88 -31.33 -44.44
N LEU A 925 -43.43 -30.09 -44.60
CA LEU A 925 -44.18 -28.89 -44.27
C LEU A 925 -44.32 -28.04 -45.53
N THR A 926 -45.54 -27.91 -46.03
CA THR A 926 -45.86 -27.03 -47.15
C THR A 926 -46.41 -25.72 -46.61
N ILE A 927 -45.72 -24.62 -46.93
CA ILE A 927 -46.03 -23.26 -46.51
C ILE A 927 -46.41 -22.46 -47.75
N LEU A 928 -47.67 -22.07 -47.88
CA LEU A 928 -48.10 -21.07 -48.85
C LEU A 928 -47.89 -19.69 -48.25
N ALA A 929 -47.03 -18.88 -48.87
CA ALA A 929 -46.64 -17.58 -48.38
C ALA A 929 -46.93 -16.46 -49.40
N THR A 930 -47.59 -15.39 -48.98
CA THR A 930 -47.71 -14.15 -49.76
C THR A 930 -46.45 -13.31 -49.60
N THR A 931 -45.89 -12.85 -50.72
CA THR A 931 -44.78 -11.89 -50.70
C THR A 931 -45.27 -10.49 -50.33
N LEU A 932 -44.61 -9.86 -49.35
CA LEU A 932 -45.00 -8.56 -48.79
C LEU A 932 -44.16 -7.39 -49.31
N GLN A 933 -42.90 -7.65 -49.68
CA GLN A 933 -41.91 -6.63 -50.01
C GLN A 933 -40.99 -7.13 -51.12
N ALA A 934 -40.53 -6.23 -51.99
CA ALA A 934 -39.56 -6.53 -53.03
C ALA A 934 -38.13 -6.65 -52.47
N GLY A 935 -37.28 -7.40 -53.17
CA GLY A 935 -35.92 -7.73 -52.75
C GLY A 935 -35.76 -9.21 -52.45
N LEU A 936 -34.59 -9.58 -51.90
CA LEU A 936 -34.27 -10.97 -51.59
C LEU A 936 -34.91 -11.39 -50.26
N ALA A 937 -35.91 -12.27 -50.31
CA ALA A 937 -36.48 -12.91 -49.13
C ALA A 937 -35.93 -14.35 -49.02
N THR A 938 -35.08 -14.59 -48.02
CA THR A 938 -34.55 -15.93 -47.73
C THR A 938 -35.41 -16.61 -46.69
N ASN A 939 -36.01 -17.75 -47.05
CA ASN A 939 -36.58 -18.65 -46.07
C ASN A 939 -35.50 -19.57 -45.51
N VAL A 940 -35.52 -19.82 -44.20
CA VAL A 940 -34.55 -20.66 -43.49
C VAL A 940 -35.33 -21.60 -42.57
N ALA A 941 -35.11 -22.89 -42.75
CA ALA A 941 -35.60 -23.95 -41.89
C ALA A 941 -34.42 -24.69 -41.26
N GLU A 942 -34.53 -25.05 -39.99
CA GLU A 942 -33.45 -25.64 -39.18
C GLU A 942 -34.03 -26.67 -38.21
N VAL A 943 -33.38 -27.80 -37.96
CA VAL A 943 -33.78 -28.68 -36.85
C VAL A 943 -33.44 -27.98 -35.53
N SER A 944 -34.46 -27.64 -34.76
CA SER A 944 -34.33 -26.94 -33.46
C SER A 944 -34.36 -27.86 -32.24
N ALA A 945 -34.74 -29.12 -32.43
CA ALA A 945 -34.65 -30.15 -31.40
C ALA A 945 -34.75 -31.56 -32.00
N SER A 946 -34.06 -32.52 -31.36
CA SER A 946 -34.20 -33.97 -31.52
C SER A 946 -33.84 -34.66 -30.20
N ASP A 947 -34.50 -35.77 -29.85
CA ASP A 947 -34.13 -36.62 -28.70
C ASP A 947 -32.90 -37.50 -29.01
N GLN A 948 -32.53 -37.64 -30.28
CA GLN A 948 -31.39 -38.42 -30.76
C GLN A 948 -30.36 -37.47 -31.39
N GLY A 949 -29.08 -37.68 -31.07
CA GLY A 949 -27.99 -36.90 -31.65
C GLY A 949 -27.82 -37.19 -33.14
N ASP A 950 -27.48 -36.15 -33.89
CA ASP A 950 -27.14 -36.26 -35.31
C ASP A 950 -25.60 -36.42 -35.46
N PRO A 951 -25.07 -37.26 -36.36
CA PRO A 951 -23.62 -37.48 -36.46
C PRO A 951 -22.80 -36.30 -36.97
N ASP A 952 -23.37 -35.45 -37.83
CA ASP A 952 -22.68 -34.36 -38.51
C ASP A 952 -23.42 -33.01 -38.51
N SER A 953 -24.59 -32.93 -37.87
CA SER A 953 -25.37 -31.69 -37.64
C SER A 953 -25.65 -31.41 -36.14
N THR A 954 -25.92 -30.16 -35.73
CA THR A 954 -26.19 -29.79 -34.32
C THR A 954 -27.40 -28.84 -34.17
N PRO A 955 -28.54 -29.29 -33.60
CA PRO A 955 -29.76 -28.50 -33.54
C PRO A 955 -29.67 -27.12 -32.85
N ASP A 956 -30.37 -26.14 -33.44
CA ASP A 956 -30.47 -24.73 -33.00
C ASP A 956 -29.12 -23.96 -32.99
N ASN A 957 -28.18 -24.31 -33.88
CA ASN A 957 -26.85 -23.68 -33.99
C ASN A 957 -26.70 -22.61 -35.11
N GLY A 958 -27.58 -22.60 -36.12
CA GLY A 958 -27.56 -21.68 -37.26
C GLY A 958 -26.51 -21.93 -38.37
N VAL A 959 -25.95 -23.12 -38.53
CA VAL A 959 -24.81 -23.39 -39.44
C VAL A 959 -25.26 -23.79 -40.87
N ASP A 960 -25.14 -22.86 -41.83
CA ASP A 960 -25.48 -23.01 -43.27
C ASP A 960 -24.76 -24.14 -44.04
N SER A 961 -23.90 -24.93 -43.40
CA SER A 961 -23.16 -26.06 -44.00
C SER A 961 -23.47 -27.43 -43.38
N GLU A 962 -24.26 -27.47 -42.32
CA GLU A 962 -24.81 -28.70 -41.73
C GLU A 962 -26.12 -29.04 -42.47
N ASP A 963 -26.47 -30.33 -42.58
CA ASP A 963 -27.57 -30.76 -43.46
C ASP A 963 -28.94 -30.78 -42.78
N ASP A 964 -29.00 -30.54 -41.47
CA ASP A 964 -30.22 -30.26 -40.72
C ASP A 964 -30.71 -28.80 -40.87
N GLN A 965 -29.98 -27.95 -41.61
CA GLN A 965 -30.34 -26.59 -41.99
C GLN A 965 -30.53 -26.46 -43.52
N GLY A 966 -31.66 -25.89 -43.93
CA GLY A 966 -32.01 -25.66 -45.32
C GLY A 966 -32.55 -24.26 -45.56
N PHE A 967 -31.91 -23.49 -46.43
CA PHE A 967 -32.37 -22.17 -46.86
C PHE A 967 -32.73 -22.11 -48.35
N ILE A 968 -33.69 -21.25 -48.71
CA ILE A 968 -33.98 -20.89 -50.10
C ILE A 968 -34.33 -19.41 -50.23
N SER A 969 -33.64 -18.71 -51.13
CA SER A 969 -33.93 -17.30 -51.43
C SER A 969 -34.88 -17.17 -52.62
N VAL A 970 -35.87 -16.30 -52.48
CA VAL A 970 -36.72 -15.82 -53.58
C VAL A 970 -36.47 -14.33 -53.79
N GLU A 971 -36.18 -13.94 -55.04
CA GLU A 971 -35.95 -12.55 -55.42
C GLU A 971 -37.30 -11.94 -55.80
N VAL A 972 -37.98 -11.36 -54.81
CA VAL A 972 -39.30 -10.76 -54.98
C VAL A 972 -39.17 -9.50 -55.86
N GLN A 973 -39.72 -9.59 -57.06
CA GLN A 973 -39.69 -8.54 -58.06
C GLN A 973 -40.68 -7.42 -57.71
N GLU A 974 -40.27 -6.17 -57.86
CA GLU A 974 -41.18 -5.03 -57.74
C GLU A 974 -42.30 -5.10 -58.79
N VAL A 975 -43.54 -4.93 -58.33
CA VAL A 975 -44.63 -4.53 -59.22
C VAL A 975 -44.34 -3.08 -59.64
N THR A 976 -43.69 -2.93 -60.80
CA THR A 976 -43.07 -1.66 -61.26
C THR A 976 -44.10 -0.63 -61.74
N GLY A 977 -44.90 -0.16 -60.78
CA GLY A 977 -45.80 1.00 -60.86
C GLY A 977 -45.38 2.16 -59.93
N ILE A 978 -44.11 2.16 -59.52
CA ILE A 978 -43.33 3.23 -58.84
C ILE A 978 -44.14 4.31 -58.10
N GLU A 979 -44.19 4.20 -56.76
CA GLU A 979 -43.50 5.18 -55.91
C GLU A 979 -43.17 4.55 -54.55
N GLN A 980 -42.01 4.90 -54.00
CA GLN A 980 -41.42 4.31 -52.80
C GLN A 980 -42.00 5.00 -51.56
N MET A 981 -42.49 4.25 -50.56
CA MET A 981 -42.94 4.87 -49.31
C MET A 981 -41.76 5.19 -48.42
N GLU A 982 -41.42 6.48 -48.35
CA GLU A 982 -40.43 7.04 -47.45
C GLU A 982 -40.74 6.76 -45.96
N PRO A 983 -39.73 6.77 -45.07
CA PRO A 983 -39.95 6.84 -43.64
C PRO A 983 -40.61 8.18 -43.23
N LEU A 984 -40.81 8.38 -41.91
CA LEU A 984 -41.32 9.64 -41.33
C LEU A 984 -40.32 10.80 -41.50
N GLU A 985 -40.10 11.27 -42.74
CA GLU A 985 -39.04 12.22 -43.12
C GLU A 985 -39.17 13.61 -42.50
N ASN A 986 -40.39 14.11 -42.30
CA ASN A 986 -40.64 15.48 -41.82
C ASN A 986 -41.39 15.50 -40.49
N VAL A 987 -40.69 15.16 -39.40
CA VAL A 987 -41.09 15.55 -38.03
C VAL A 987 -40.77 17.05 -37.82
N GLY A 988 -41.58 17.89 -38.45
CA GLY A 988 -41.44 19.35 -38.48
C GLY A 988 -41.79 19.97 -37.13
N LEU A 989 -40.78 20.17 -36.28
CA LEU A 989 -40.87 20.90 -35.02
C LEU A 989 -40.69 22.41 -35.25
N TYR A 990 -41.78 23.17 -35.32
CA TYR A 990 -41.72 24.63 -35.50
C TYR A 990 -42.70 25.40 -34.59
N PRO A 991 -42.25 26.45 -33.88
CA PRO A 991 -40.87 26.82 -33.65
C PRO A 991 -40.13 25.80 -32.77
N ASN A 992 -38.82 25.67 -32.96
CA ASN A 992 -37.92 24.92 -32.09
C ASN A 992 -36.54 25.61 -32.15
N PRO A 993 -36.05 26.26 -31.06
CA PRO A 993 -36.66 26.32 -29.73
C PRO A 993 -37.95 27.14 -29.65
N PHE A 994 -38.70 26.96 -28.56
CA PHE A 994 -40.01 27.59 -28.34
C PHE A 994 -40.25 27.99 -26.87
N PHE A 995 -41.23 28.87 -26.64
CA PHE A 995 -41.44 29.54 -25.33
C PHE A 995 -42.76 29.19 -24.59
N ILE A 996 -43.78 28.70 -25.30
CA ILE A 996 -45.11 28.44 -24.72
C ILE A 996 -45.66 27.09 -25.18
N SER A 997 -45.59 26.83 -26.49
CA SER A 997 -46.02 25.60 -27.13
C SER A 997 -45.24 25.43 -28.44
N THR A 998 -44.99 24.21 -28.88
CA THR A 998 -44.51 23.92 -30.25
C THR A 998 -45.61 23.25 -31.07
N THR A 999 -45.49 23.36 -32.39
CA THR A 999 -46.33 22.62 -33.32
C THR A 999 -45.51 21.45 -33.85
N ILE A 1000 -45.98 20.24 -33.56
CA ILE A 1000 -45.44 18.98 -34.03
C ILE A 1000 -46.20 18.63 -35.32
N THR A 1001 -45.55 18.80 -36.46
CA THR A 1001 -46.09 18.36 -37.75
C THR A 1001 -45.44 17.03 -38.12
N PHE A 1002 -46.22 16.08 -38.62
CA PHE A 1002 -45.74 14.82 -39.17
C PHE A 1002 -46.71 14.33 -40.26
N GLU A 1003 -46.22 13.59 -41.24
CA GLU A 1003 -47.03 13.06 -42.34
C GLU A 1003 -47.12 11.54 -42.27
N LEU A 1004 -48.32 11.00 -42.45
CA LEU A 1004 -48.57 9.56 -42.52
C LEU A 1004 -48.93 9.21 -43.96
N VAL A 1005 -48.15 8.35 -44.61
CA VAL A 1005 -48.45 7.94 -46.00
C VAL A 1005 -49.68 7.03 -46.06
N HIS A 1006 -49.97 6.29 -44.98
CA HIS A 1006 -51.12 5.40 -44.80
C HIS A 1006 -51.83 5.65 -43.45
N GLN A 1007 -52.98 5.00 -43.22
CA GLN A 1007 -53.66 5.05 -41.92
C GLN A 1007 -52.92 4.18 -40.89
N SER A 1008 -52.61 4.72 -39.71
CA SER A 1008 -51.81 4.04 -38.67
C SER A 1008 -52.18 4.48 -37.25
N ASN A 1009 -51.94 3.61 -36.26
CA ASN A 1009 -51.99 3.95 -34.84
C ASN A 1009 -50.75 4.76 -34.47
N VAL A 1010 -50.90 6.07 -34.28
CA VAL A 1010 -49.80 6.94 -33.87
C VAL A 1010 -49.75 7.01 -32.35
N GLN A 1011 -48.64 6.54 -31.77
CA GLN A 1011 -48.26 6.84 -30.38
C GLN A 1011 -47.19 7.93 -30.37
N LEU A 1012 -47.42 8.97 -29.58
CA LEU A 1012 -46.52 10.10 -29.41
C LEU A 1012 -46.23 10.25 -27.92
N THR A 1013 -44.95 10.10 -27.55
CA THR A 1013 -44.48 10.16 -26.16
C THR A 1013 -43.35 11.17 -26.04
N ILE A 1014 -43.35 11.97 -24.97
CA ILE A 1014 -42.30 12.96 -24.71
C ILE A 1014 -41.50 12.57 -23.46
N TYR A 1015 -40.19 12.49 -23.61
CA TYR A 1015 -39.21 12.14 -22.59
C TYR A 1015 -38.37 13.35 -22.18
N ASP A 1016 -37.94 13.39 -20.92
CA ASP A 1016 -36.97 14.38 -20.44
C ASP A 1016 -35.51 14.01 -20.82
N GLU A 1017 -34.58 14.88 -20.43
CA GLU A 1017 -33.12 14.71 -20.58
C GLU A 1017 -32.54 13.44 -19.92
N LYS A 1018 -33.34 12.67 -19.17
CA LYS A 1018 -32.96 11.43 -18.47
C LYS A 1018 -33.70 10.20 -19.00
N GLY A 1019 -34.48 10.34 -20.06
CA GLY A 1019 -35.29 9.25 -20.62
C GLY A 1019 -36.54 8.91 -19.81
N MET A 1020 -36.99 9.79 -18.91
CA MET A 1020 -38.24 9.61 -18.16
C MET A 1020 -39.43 10.20 -18.92
N LYS A 1021 -40.51 9.43 -19.03
CA LYS A 1021 -41.77 9.88 -19.65
C LYS A 1021 -42.35 11.09 -18.88
N THR A 1022 -42.63 12.18 -19.58
CA THR A 1022 -43.11 13.45 -19.00
C THR A 1022 -44.62 13.49 -18.71
N GLY A 1023 -45.35 12.42 -19.02
CA GLY A 1023 -46.82 12.35 -18.89
C GLY A 1023 -47.60 13.01 -20.03
N SER A 1024 -46.92 13.66 -20.98
CA SER A 1024 -47.52 14.08 -22.25
C SER A 1024 -47.48 12.91 -23.25
N GLU A 1025 -48.61 12.20 -23.36
CA GLU A 1025 -48.81 11.12 -24.33
C GLU A 1025 -50.06 11.36 -25.17
N PHE A 1026 -49.97 11.02 -26.46
CA PHE A 1026 -51.08 10.99 -27.40
C PHE A 1026 -51.08 9.64 -28.12
N SER A 1027 -52.23 8.99 -28.23
CA SER A 1027 -52.36 7.68 -28.88
C SER A 1027 -53.68 7.65 -29.66
N GLN A 1028 -53.61 7.59 -30.99
CA GLN A 1028 -54.80 7.59 -31.85
C GLN A 1028 -54.53 6.96 -33.23
N LEU A 1029 -55.50 6.20 -33.73
CA LEU A 1029 -55.59 5.79 -35.13
C LEU A 1029 -55.89 7.00 -36.01
N LEU A 1030 -54.93 7.40 -36.85
CA LEU A 1030 -55.01 8.57 -37.73
C LEU A 1030 -54.96 8.14 -39.22
N PRO A 1031 -55.75 8.76 -40.11
CA PRO A 1031 -55.73 8.47 -41.54
C PRO A 1031 -54.46 8.98 -42.23
N ALA A 1032 -54.24 8.62 -43.49
CA ALA A 1032 -53.17 9.19 -44.32
C ALA A 1032 -53.28 10.72 -44.46
N GLY A 1033 -52.13 11.39 -44.60
CA GLY A 1033 -51.95 12.83 -44.77
C GLY A 1033 -51.11 13.50 -43.69
N VAL A 1034 -50.92 14.82 -43.81
CA VAL A 1034 -50.22 15.66 -42.82
C VAL A 1034 -51.08 15.87 -41.58
N HIS A 1035 -50.54 15.53 -40.41
CA HIS A 1035 -51.11 15.77 -39.09
C HIS A 1035 -50.32 16.82 -38.32
N THR A 1036 -51.02 17.53 -37.44
CA THR A 1036 -50.48 18.68 -36.73
C THR A 1036 -50.97 18.69 -35.28
N LEU A 1037 -50.11 18.26 -34.36
CA LEU A 1037 -50.38 18.30 -32.91
C LEU A 1037 -49.72 19.55 -32.30
N ARG A 1038 -50.49 20.35 -31.56
CA ARG A 1038 -49.92 21.42 -30.74
C ARG A 1038 -49.60 20.87 -29.35
N TRP A 1039 -48.32 20.89 -28.96
CA TRP A 1039 -47.91 20.49 -27.61
C TRP A 1039 -47.56 21.70 -26.74
N THR A 1040 -48.06 21.68 -25.50
CA THR A 1040 -47.80 22.68 -24.46
C THR A 1040 -47.13 21.99 -23.26
N PRO A 1041 -45.87 22.31 -22.91
CA PRO A 1041 -45.15 21.76 -21.75
C PRO A 1041 -45.67 22.32 -20.41
N GLU A 1042 -46.95 22.07 -20.09
CA GLU A 1042 -47.55 22.50 -18.83
C GLU A 1042 -46.81 21.88 -17.64
N HIS A 1043 -46.49 22.72 -16.64
CA HIS A 1043 -45.70 22.39 -15.44
C HIS A 1043 -44.24 21.92 -15.64
N LEU A 1044 -43.76 21.68 -16.87
CA LEU A 1044 -42.36 21.30 -17.13
C LEU A 1044 -41.38 22.49 -16.99
N ARG A 1045 -40.06 22.20 -17.02
CA ARG A 1045 -38.98 23.19 -16.92
C ARG A 1045 -38.44 23.54 -18.31
N ALA A 1046 -37.79 24.70 -18.47
CA ALA A 1046 -36.98 24.95 -19.65
C ALA A 1046 -35.80 23.93 -19.68
N GLY A 1047 -35.50 23.37 -20.85
CA GLY A 1047 -34.58 22.25 -21.00
C GLY A 1047 -34.72 21.52 -22.34
N ILE A 1048 -33.95 20.44 -22.49
CA ILE A 1048 -34.01 19.55 -23.66
C ILE A 1048 -35.01 18.42 -23.38
N TYR A 1049 -35.84 18.14 -24.38
CA TYR A 1049 -36.82 17.05 -24.36
C TYR A 1049 -36.72 16.23 -25.64
N PHE A 1050 -37.06 14.95 -25.57
CA PHE A 1050 -37.06 14.04 -26.72
C PHE A 1050 -38.49 13.61 -27.04
N LEU A 1051 -38.93 13.96 -28.24
CA LEU A 1051 -40.18 13.51 -28.83
C LEU A 1051 -39.95 12.17 -29.52
N CYS A 1052 -40.67 11.12 -29.14
CA CYS A 1052 -40.75 9.89 -29.92
C CYS A 1052 -42.15 9.79 -30.54
N ILE A 1053 -42.19 9.53 -31.85
CA ILE A 1053 -43.41 9.17 -32.58
C ILE A 1053 -43.22 7.74 -33.07
N GLN A 1054 -44.18 6.87 -32.77
CA GLN A 1054 -44.22 5.47 -33.18
C GLN A 1054 -45.52 5.19 -33.92
N THR A 1055 -45.46 4.37 -34.95
CA THR A 1055 -46.57 3.82 -35.71
C THR A 1055 -46.54 2.29 -35.65
N ASP A 1056 -47.50 1.61 -36.26
CA ASP A 1056 -47.51 0.15 -36.34
C ASP A 1056 -46.30 -0.44 -37.09
N THR A 1057 -45.58 0.37 -37.90
CA THR A 1057 -44.49 -0.09 -38.79
C THR A 1057 -43.19 0.72 -38.69
N SER A 1058 -43.18 1.89 -38.05
CA SER A 1058 -42.00 2.76 -37.99
C SER A 1058 -41.92 3.59 -36.71
N SER A 1059 -40.73 4.10 -36.38
CA SER A 1059 -40.56 5.07 -35.30
C SER A 1059 -39.52 6.14 -35.63
N SER A 1060 -39.72 7.34 -35.09
CA SER A 1060 -38.85 8.49 -35.28
C SER A 1060 -38.70 9.26 -33.97
N THR A 1061 -37.48 9.70 -33.65
CA THR A 1061 -37.17 10.46 -32.43
C THR A 1061 -36.54 11.80 -32.78
N SER A 1062 -37.07 12.88 -32.20
CA SER A 1062 -36.66 14.27 -32.50
C SER A 1062 -36.40 15.07 -31.22
N ARG A 1063 -35.38 15.93 -31.25
CA ARG A 1063 -34.96 16.75 -30.10
C ARG A 1063 -35.68 18.10 -30.07
N MET A 1064 -36.39 18.37 -28.98
CA MET A 1064 -37.05 19.64 -28.67
C MET A 1064 -36.21 20.45 -27.68
N LEU A 1065 -36.17 21.77 -27.85
CA LEU A 1065 -35.60 22.70 -26.87
C LEU A 1065 -36.68 23.67 -26.38
N TYR A 1066 -37.11 23.48 -25.14
CA TYR A 1066 -38.09 24.35 -24.49
C TYR A 1066 -37.38 25.45 -23.68
N MET A 1067 -37.76 26.70 -23.90
CA MET A 1067 -37.25 27.88 -23.20
C MET A 1067 -38.39 28.57 -22.43
N LYS A 1068 -38.07 29.35 -21.40
CA LYS A 1068 -39.03 30.15 -20.60
C LYS A 1068 -38.54 31.59 -20.50
#